data_AF-A0AAW5UNJ8-F1
#
_entry.id   AF-A0AAW5UNJ8-F1
#
_cell.length_a   1.000
_cell.length_b   1.000
_cell.length_c   1.000
_cell.angle_alpha   90.00
_cell.angle_beta   90.00
_cell.angle_gamma   90.00
#
_symmetry.space_group_name_H-M   'P 1'
#
loop_
_entity.id
_entity.type
_entity.pdbx_description
1 polymer ?
#
loop_
_entity_poly.entity_id
_entity_poly.type
_entity_poly.pdbx_seq_one_letter_code
_entity_poly.pdbx_strand_id
1 'polypeptide(L)'
;MNVDSDIRNRTFGIEIEMCNLERAKVTLPEGYSWSKEESIDNTDCSSNKQFGGEVNTPPLHLCCLKELHDLRSVYESMVAAGGKIKWSIDTHVHIYVGDLTVDQLKKVYLFFYVCYPYFKRYAKISDWDENIFNAKPIPTEKYFEGVKNAQKFDELQTLFTNQSKKGFIRHAVNISAYFKTKTIEFRTFHATDDFYRAMNCVYSAYRIFYYAISHELQDYQSITSYKQFCDVTGLKYDTPEELCPLLYQGNPYSAIEAFMTMPLPYNSEMVSALYDAVKANGHKEICIVNGFMYYYELFFLDKMEVSIYCQDAYCYLLYMLANGKTSLTYKDKLAWLEDYNNPTPSRQLALALYAVKLQKYFMSESARNSAVFEALKIKARESIEKTEKANERLMRLLTTCDFHVGTLEEAIKNKKVIFFNYGRIEKKQKRAFKLISENSDLKSDFSVARNDYYNLVESIPSDSYFYYFSNSPYLRNLHKIAMWNNSSGERRSAGRFLYCNKPTAQNNASTSYSSYRIECNEIVPPDDLEITDASKLMIERVNPPLLHCLQKKYIKKVDQCSVCQFAFVVKYDKYTLGGFGFTLPQHKGYDLFQLTDFCTNNAIPRLSKLILYCIQSVGVQRYLSRRMRKLCEKVISCAYTHKPVSMKYRGVYKKVKEHCTSSYLAYEGILGIYPTNKEIIEKYQKSLKNGK
;
A
#
# COMPACT_ATOMS: atom_id res chain seq x y z
N MET A 1 -7.93 -50.56 -5.67
CA MET A 1 -7.64 -49.57 -4.63
C MET A 1 -6.68 -50.21 -3.65
N ASN A 2 -5.44 -49.73 -3.58
CA ASN A 2 -4.48 -50.12 -2.55
C ASN A 2 -4.83 -49.38 -1.25
N VAL A 3 -4.64 -50.05 -0.11
CA VAL A 3 -5.25 -49.76 1.19
C VAL A 3 -4.67 -48.52 1.93
N ASP A 4 -3.96 -47.62 1.22
CA ASP A 4 -3.35 -46.38 1.79
C ASP A 4 -4.14 -45.08 1.48
N SER A 5 -5.28 -45.15 0.78
CA SER A 5 -5.96 -43.97 0.21
C SER A 5 -7.26 -43.57 0.89
N ASP A 6 -7.38 -43.67 2.21
CA ASP A 6 -8.53 -43.12 2.93
C ASP A 6 -8.34 -41.62 3.18
N ILE A 7 -9.24 -40.81 2.64
CA ILE A 7 -9.25 -39.35 2.82
C ILE A 7 -9.33 -38.94 4.30
N ARG A 8 -9.90 -39.81 5.16
CA ARG A 8 -9.97 -39.62 6.61
C ARG A 8 -8.59 -39.68 7.28
N ASN A 9 -7.62 -40.33 6.64
CA ASN A 9 -6.24 -40.46 7.12
C ASN A 9 -5.33 -39.35 6.56
N ARG A 10 -5.75 -38.62 5.52
CA ARG A 10 -5.00 -37.46 5.00
C ARG A 10 -5.23 -36.27 5.91
N THR A 11 -4.15 -35.59 6.28
CA THR A 11 -4.25 -34.44 7.18
C THR A 11 -4.69 -33.16 6.46
N PHE A 12 -5.34 -32.28 7.23
CA PHE A 12 -5.62 -30.91 6.86
C PHE A 12 -5.05 -29.92 7.88
N GLY A 13 -4.96 -28.66 7.50
CA GLY A 13 -4.71 -27.55 8.42
C GLY A 13 -5.58 -26.35 8.07
N ILE A 14 -5.76 -25.44 9.01
CA ILE A 14 -6.51 -24.19 8.82
C ILE A 14 -5.65 -23.01 9.27
N GLU A 15 -5.69 -21.92 8.52
CA GLU A 15 -5.25 -20.60 8.98
C GLU A 15 -6.50 -19.83 9.44
N ILE A 16 -6.59 -19.52 10.74
CA ILE A 16 -7.75 -18.87 11.37
C ILE A 16 -7.41 -17.40 11.63
N GLU A 17 -7.97 -16.50 10.83
CA GLU A 17 -7.75 -15.06 10.94
C GLU A 17 -8.94 -14.37 11.65
N MET A 18 -8.65 -13.52 12.65
CA MET A 18 -9.66 -12.66 13.27
C MET A 18 -9.05 -11.31 13.68
N CYS A 19 -9.84 -10.23 13.56
CA CYS A 19 -9.50 -8.92 14.08
C CYS A 19 -10.04 -8.70 15.50
N ASN A 20 -9.57 -7.66 16.17
CA ASN A 20 -10.00 -7.13 17.47
C ASN A 20 -9.78 -8.02 18.71
N LEU A 21 -9.60 -9.34 18.56
CA LEU A 21 -9.37 -10.24 19.69
C LEU A 21 -8.14 -9.83 20.48
N GLU A 22 -8.16 -10.03 21.79
CA GLU A 22 -6.98 -9.87 22.64
C GLU A 22 -6.20 -11.19 22.72
N ARG A 23 -5.00 -11.25 22.14
CA ARG A 23 -4.24 -12.51 22.02
C ARG A 23 -3.96 -13.19 23.35
N ALA A 24 -3.78 -12.41 24.41
CA ALA A 24 -3.50 -12.92 25.77
C ALA A 24 -4.70 -13.68 26.38
N LYS A 25 -5.91 -13.51 25.83
CA LYS A 25 -7.13 -14.20 26.28
C LYS A 25 -7.47 -15.44 25.46
N VAL A 26 -6.70 -15.73 24.41
CA VAL A 26 -6.92 -16.88 23.55
C VAL A 26 -6.15 -18.09 24.09
N THR A 27 -6.86 -19.19 24.30
CA THR A 27 -6.29 -20.48 24.67
C THR A 27 -5.89 -21.24 23.42
N LEU A 28 -4.62 -21.64 23.32
CA LEU A 28 -4.10 -22.44 22.22
C LEU A 28 -3.75 -23.84 22.72
N PRO A 29 -4.36 -24.91 22.17
CA PRO A 29 -3.96 -26.29 22.42
C PRO A 29 -2.53 -26.58 21.95
N GLU A 30 -1.99 -27.73 22.34
CA GLU A 30 -0.66 -28.18 21.90
C GLU A 30 -0.55 -28.21 20.37
N GLY A 31 0.57 -27.69 19.84
CA GLY A 31 0.84 -27.61 18.40
C GLY A 31 0.23 -26.41 17.67
N TYR A 32 -0.75 -25.71 18.26
CA TYR A 32 -1.30 -24.48 17.70
C TYR A 32 -0.36 -23.30 17.99
N SER A 33 -0.28 -22.35 17.05
CA SER A 33 0.55 -21.16 17.27
C SER A 33 0.05 -19.94 16.52
N TRP A 34 0.34 -18.76 17.09
CA TRP A 34 0.19 -17.50 16.37
C TRP A 34 1.17 -17.42 15.22
N SER A 35 0.68 -16.99 14.05
CA SER A 35 1.52 -16.67 12.91
C SER A 35 2.58 -15.63 13.27
N LYS A 36 3.82 -15.91 12.89
CA LYS A 36 4.96 -14.98 13.06
C LYS A 36 5.09 -14.01 11.89
N GLU A 37 4.47 -14.35 10.75
CA GLU A 37 4.60 -13.59 9.51
C GLU A 37 3.44 -12.61 9.30
N GLU A 38 2.24 -12.99 9.76
CA GLU A 38 1.01 -12.28 9.45
C GLU A 38 0.61 -11.29 10.54
N SER A 39 0.14 -10.13 10.08
CA SER A 39 -0.39 -9.06 10.91
C SER A 39 -1.76 -8.68 10.37
N ILE A 40 -2.79 -8.92 11.16
CA ILE A 40 -4.17 -8.59 10.81
C ILE A 40 -4.49 -7.17 11.31
N ASP A 41 -4.91 -6.29 10.41
CA ASP A 41 -5.42 -4.98 10.81
C ASP A 41 -6.79 -5.12 11.49
N ASN A 42 -6.96 -4.45 12.62
CA ASN A 42 -8.20 -4.41 13.38
C ASN A 42 -9.31 -3.63 12.65
N THR A 43 -10.54 -3.66 13.16
CA THR A 43 -11.68 -2.94 12.54
C THR A 43 -11.46 -1.43 12.57
N ASP A 44 -10.70 -0.93 13.56
CA ASP A 44 -10.24 0.46 13.67
C ASP A 44 -9.02 0.80 12.78
N CYS A 45 -8.57 -0.17 11.97
CA CYS A 45 -7.35 -0.16 11.15
C CYS A 45 -6.05 0.02 11.95
N SER A 46 -6.04 -0.24 13.25
CA SER A 46 -4.81 -0.42 14.02
C SER A 46 -4.21 -1.80 13.75
N SER A 47 -2.88 -1.92 13.82
CA SER A 47 -2.19 -3.20 13.80
C SER A 47 -1.12 -3.21 14.88
N ASN A 48 -1.21 -4.19 15.76
CA ASN A 48 -0.32 -4.36 16.90
C ASN A 48 -0.25 -5.83 17.32
N LYS A 49 0.66 -6.18 18.24
CA LYS A 49 0.85 -7.57 18.68
C LYS A 49 -0.09 -8.01 19.80
N GLN A 50 -0.84 -7.08 20.40
CA GLN A 50 -1.79 -7.38 21.47
C GLN A 50 -3.14 -7.81 20.90
N PHE A 51 -3.57 -7.18 19.79
CA PHE A 51 -4.90 -7.35 19.22
C PHE A 51 -4.86 -7.89 17.79
N GLY A 52 -5.82 -8.77 17.47
CA GLY A 52 -5.98 -9.40 16.15
C GLY A 52 -4.85 -10.39 15.82
N GLY A 53 -5.07 -11.30 14.88
CA GLY A 53 -4.02 -12.22 14.43
C GLY A 53 -4.53 -13.44 13.65
N GLU A 54 -3.57 -14.23 13.20
CA GLU A 54 -3.76 -15.52 12.56
C GLU A 54 -3.25 -16.63 13.49
N VAL A 55 -4.10 -17.64 13.74
CA VAL A 55 -3.72 -18.89 14.40
C VAL A 55 -3.56 -19.97 13.35
N ASN A 56 -2.43 -20.67 13.38
CA ASN A 56 -2.14 -21.81 12.53
C ASN A 56 -2.33 -23.11 13.30
N THR A 57 -3.06 -24.05 12.71
CA THR A 57 -3.27 -25.39 13.29
C THR A 57 -2.04 -26.29 13.05
N PRO A 58 -1.81 -27.31 13.90
CA PRO A 58 -1.02 -28.46 13.48
C PRO A 58 -1.75 -29.24 12.36
N PRO A 59 -1.13 -30.25 11.74
CA PRO A 59 -1.85 -31.19 10.89
C PRO A 59 -2.94 -31.92 11.70
N LEU A 60 -4.18 -31.92 11.18
CA LEU A 60 -5.38 -32.48 11.81
C LEU A 60 -6.00 -33.59 10.95
N HIS A 61 -6.77 -34.47 11.56
CA HIS A 61 -7.47 -35.59 10.94
C HIS A 61 -8.98 -35.46 11.15
N LEU A 62 -9.75 -35.75 10.09
CA LEU A 62 -11.22 -35.74 10.16
C LEU A 62 -11.79 -36.80 11.11
N CYS A 63 -11.05 -37.89 11.34
CA CYS A 63 -11.49 -39.00 12.20
C CYS A 63 -11.08 -38.83 13.67
N CYS A 64 -10.26 -37.83 14.01
CA CYS A 64 -9.78 -37.62 15.37
C CYS A 64 -10.68 -36.63 16.13
N LEU A 65 -11.60 -37.15 16.95
CA LEU A 65 -12.53 -36.32 17.73
C LEU A 65 -11.80 -35.33 18.64
N LYS A 66 -10.68 -35.72 19.25
CA LYS A 66 -9.89 -34.82 20.11
C LYS A 66 -9.38 -33.61 19.32
N GLU A 67 -8.80 -33.84 18.14
CA GLU A 67 -8.29 -32.77 17.29
C GLU A 67 -9.40 -31.80 16.84
N LEU A 68 -10.58 -32.32 16.52
CA LEU A 68 -11.74 -31.51 16.16
C LEU A 68 -12.30 -30.72 17.37
N HIS A 69 -12.29 -31.31 18.56
CA HIS A 69 -12.65 -30.61 19.80
C HIS A 69 -11.64 -29.50 20.14
N ASP A 70 -10.35 -29.76 19.98
CA ASP A 70 -9.29 -28.77 20.17
C ASP A 70 -9.47 -27.61 19.18
N LEU A 71 -9.71 -27.90 17.89
CA LEU A 71 -9.99 -26.87 16.88
C LEU A 71 -11.22 -26.03 17.22
N ARG A 72 -12.31 -26.67 17.63
CA ARG A 72 -13.53 -25.97 18.07
C ARG A 72 -13.26 -25.05 19.27
N SER A 73 -12.48 -25.52 20.24
CA SER A 73 -12.13 -24.73 21.43
C SER A 73 -11.34 -23.47 21.08
N VAL A 74 -10.51 -23.51 20.03
CA VAL A 74 -9.79 -22.34 19.52
C VAL A 74 -10.75 -21.31 18.93
N TYR A 75 -11.69 -21.72 18.08
CA TYR A 75 -12.72 -20.81 17.55
C TYR A 75 -13.52 -20.15 18.68
N GLU A 76 -14.03 -20.96 19.62
CA GLU A 76 -14.80 -20.46 20.77
C GLU A 76 -13.98 -19.48 21.63
N SER A 77 -12.69 -19.79 21.86
CA SER A 77 -11.78 -18.93 22.63
C SER A 77 -11.45 -17.62 21.91
N MET A 78 -11.22 -17.65 20.59
CA MET A 78 -10.96 -16.44 19.80
C MET A 78 -12.18 -15.51 19.78
N VAL A 79 -13.39 -16.07 19.65
CA VAL A 79 -14.65 -15.30 19.74
C VAL A 79 -14.82 -14.71 21.14
N ALA A 80 -14.63 -15.52 22.19
CA ALA A 80 -14.72 -15.06 23.58
C ALA A 80 -13.70 -13.95 23.90
N ALA A 81 -12.53 -13.96 23.25
CA ALA A 81 -11.51 -12.92 23.36
C ALA A 81 -11.84 -11.62 22.58
N GLY A 82 -13.01 -11.53 21.93
CA GLY A 82 -13.47 -10.36 21.18
C GLY A 82 -13.21 -10.42 19.67
N GLY A 83 -12.94 -11.61 19.12
CA GLY A 83 -12.69 -11.83 17.70
C GLY A 83 -13.83 -11.34 16.82
N LYS A 84 -13.46 -10.71 15.70
CA LYS A 84 -14.37 -10.26 14.64
C LYS A 84 -13.84 -10.68 13.28
N ILE A 85 -14.73 -10.87 12.32
CA ILE A 85 -14.40 -11.20 10.93
C ILE A 85 -14.66 -10.00 10.03
N LYS A 86 -13.77 -9.69 9.08
CA LYS A 86 -13.91 -8.61 8.08
C LYS A 86 -13.72 -9.14 6.65
N TRP A 87 -14.18 -8.38 5.65
CA TRP A 87 -14.14 -8.77 4.23
C TRP A 87 -12.77 -9.09 3.63
N SER A 88 -11.69 -8.69 4.29
CA SER A 88 -10.32 -8.90 3.79
C SER A 88 -9.60 -10.08 4.43
N ILE A 89 -10.31 -10.89 5.22
CA ILE A 89 -9.77 -12.10 5.86
C ILE A 89 -10.54 -13.31 5.37
N ASP A 90 -9.84 -14.43 5.25
CA ASP A 90 -10.32 -15.65 4.61
C ASP A 90 -10.19 -16.86 5.54
N THR A 91 -10.82 -17.98 5.18
CA THR A 91 -10.52 -19.30 5.76
C THR A 91 -9.66 -20.07 4.76
N HIS A 92 -8.36 -20.17 5.03
CA HIS A 92 -7.47 -20.98 4.22
C HIS A 92 -7.44 -22.42 4.73
N VAL A 93 -7.78 -23.37 3.86
CA VAL A 93 -7.70 -24.80 4.16
C VAL A 93 -6.51 -25.40 3.45
N HIS A 94 -5.60 -26.01 4.19
CA HIS A 94 -4.48 -26.77 3.67
C HIS A 94 -4.80 -28.25 3.65
N ILE A 95 -4.56 -28.93 2.53
CA ILE A 95 -4.63 -30.40 2.44
C ILE A 95 -3.22 -30.91 2.17
N TYR A 96 -2.74 -31.84 2.99
CA TYR A 96 -1.44 -32.47 2.76
C TYR A 96 -1.41 -33.22 1.42
N VAL A 97 -0.36 -33.02 0.63
CA VAL A 97 -0.18 -33.65 -0.70
C VAL A 97 1.29 -33.97 -0.99
N GLY A 98 2.12 -34.07 0.06
CA GLY A 98 3.56 -34.33 -0.09
C GLY A 98 3.89 -35.66 -0.80
N ASP A 99 2.93 -36.57 -0.77
CA ASP A 99 2.92 -37.91 -1.37
C ASP A 99 2.55 -37.93 -2.86
N LEU A 100 2.01 -36.83 -3.42
CA LEU A 100 1.56 -36.79 -4.81
C LEU A 100 2.71 -36.71 -5.81
N THR A 101 2.52 -37.31 -6.98
CA THR A 101 3.38 -37.09 -8.15
C THR A 101 3.10 -35.73 -8.80
N VAL A 102 4.00 -35.29 -9.68
CA VAL A 102 3.81 -34.05 -10.45
C VAL A 102 2.50 -34.07 -11.26
N ASP A 103 2.15 -35.20 -11.87
CA ASP A 103 0.92 -35.34 -12.66
C ASP A 103 -0.33 -35.29 -11.79
N GLN A 104 -0.30 -35.89 -10.61
CA GLN A 104 -1.41 -35.78 -9.65
C GLN A 104 -1.59 -34.35 -9.14
N LEU A 105 -0.50 -33.62 -8.88
CA LEU A 105 -0.58 -32.21 -8.46
C LEU A 105 -1.13 -31.32 -9.58
N LYS A 106 -0.74 -31.57 -10.83
CA LYS A 106 -1.23 -30.84 -12.02
C LYS A 106 -2.75 -30.92 -12.14
N LYS A 107 -3.33 -32.10 -11.94
CA LYS A 107 -4.78 -32.34 -12.02
C LYS A 107 -5.59 -31.36 -11.18
N VAL A 108 -5.14 -31.03 -9.97
CA VAL A 108 -5.84 -30.10 -9.08
C VAL A 108 -5.93 -28.69 -9.68
N TYR A 109 -4.84 -28.20 -10.25
CA TYR A 109 -4.85 -26.88 -10.90
C TYR A 109 -5.63 -26.88 -12.22
N LEU A 110 -5.52 -27.96 -13.01
CA LEU A 110 -6.27 -28.10 -14.27
C LEU A 110 -7.78 -28.12 -14.02
N PHE A 111 -8.24 -28.85 -13.00
CA PHE A 111 -9.63 -28.85 -12.58
C PHE A 111 -10.10 -27.45 -12.15
N PHE A 112 -9.30 -26.77 -11.31
CA PHE A 112 -9.57 -25.41 -10.88
C PHE A 112 -9.69 -24.43 -12.06
N TYR A 113 -8.79 -24.50 -13.04
CA TYR A 113 -8.82 -23.61 -14.21
C TYR A 113 -10.07 -23.84 -15.07
N VAL A 114 -10.34 -25.09 -15.45
CA VAL A 114 -11.45 -25.43 -16.34
C VAL A 114 -12.80 -25.10 -15.70
N CYS A 115 -12.95 -25.38 -14.40
CA CYS A 115 -14.20 -25.16 -13.68
C CYS A 115 -14.24 -23.82 -12.93
N TYR A 116 -13.32 -22.88 -13.19
CA TYR A 116 -13.18 -21.64 -12.42
C TYR A 116 -14.51 -20.88 -12.19
N PRO A 117 -15.41 -20.71 -13.19
CA PRO A 117 -16.69 -20.03 -12.97
C PRO A 117 -17.56 -20.69 -11.88
N TYR A 118 -17.48 -22.02 -11.75
CA TYR A 118 -18.24 -22.77 -10.73
C TYR A 118 -17.58 -22.68 -9.36
N PHE A 119 -16.25 -22.65 -9.29
CA PHE A 119 -15.51 -22.33 -8.07
C PHE A 119 -15.87 -20.92 -7.56
N LYS A 120 -15.84 -19.92 -8.45
CA LYS A 120 -16.22 -18.53 -8.14
C LYS A 120 -17.62 -18.47 -7.55
N ARG A 121 -18.58 -19.16 -8.19
CA ARG A 121 -19.97 -19.21 -7.73
C ARG A 121 -20.13 -19.95 -6.40
N TYR A 122 -19.50 -21.11 -6.23
CA TYR A 122 -19.65 -21.93 -5.03
C TYR A 122 -19.09 -21.23 -3.79
N ALA A 123 -17.84 -20.76 -3.88
CA ALA A 123 -17.16 -20.12 -2.76
C ALA A 123 -17.41 -18.61 -2.64
N LYS A 124 -18.25 -18.06 -3.54
CA LYS A 124 -18.66 -16.64 -3.58
C LYS A 124 -17.47 -15.70 -3.70
N ILE A 125 -16.47 -16.06 -4.51
CA ILE A 125 -15.25 -15.26 -4.73
C ILE A 125 -15.66 -13.92 -5.35
N SER A 126 -15.32 -12.82 -4.68
CA SER A 126 -15.74 -11.47 -5.03
C SER A 126 -14.84 -10.84 -6.09
N ASP A 127 -15.29 -9.73 -6.69
CA ASP A 127 -14.43 -8.93 -7.57
C ASP A 127 -13.28 -8.28 -6.79
N TRP A 128 -13.44 -8.05 -5.49
CA TRP A 128 -12.35 -7.61 -4.61
C TRP A 128 -11.25 -8.68 -4.59
N ASP A 129 -11.60 -9.94 -4.34
CA ASP A 129 -10.66 -11.06 -4.27
C ASP A 129 -9.81 -11.21 -5.54
N GLU A 130 -10.45 -11.11 -6.70
CA GLU A 130 -9.83 -11.32 -8.00
C GLU A 130 -8.93 -10.15 -8.43
N ASN A 131 -9.36 -8.92 -8.13
CA ASN A 131 -8.74 -7.72 -8.67
C ASN A 131 -7.76 -7.05 -7.70
N ILE A 132 -7.84 -7.33 -6.39
CA ILE A 132 -6.87 -6.86 -5.40
C ILE A 132 -5.48 -7.39 -5.72
N PHE A 133 -4.46 -6.56 -5.46
CA PHE A 133 -3.07 -6.94 -5.65
C PHE A 133 -2.70 -8.26 -4.94
N ASN A 134 -2.47 -9.31 -5.71
CA ASN A 134 -2.00 -10.63 -5.25
C ASN A 134 -2.85 -11.26 -4.12
N ALA A 135 -4.16 -10.98 -4.08
CA ALA A 135 -5.11 -11.67 -3.20
C ALA A 135 -5.42 -13.08 -3.75
N LYS A 136 -6.31 -13.16 -4.76
CA LYS A 136 -6.72 -14.41 -5.43
C LYS A 136 -6.80 -14.21 -6.95
N PRO A 137 -5.68 -13.86 -7.63
CA PRO A 137 -5.67 -13.56 -9.06
C PRO A 137 -6.34 -14.67 -9.89
N ILE A 138 -7.13 -14.25 -10.87
CA ILE A 138 -7.81 -15.14 -11.83
C ILE A 138 -6.75 -16.01 -12.53
N PRO A 139 -6.96 -17.33 -12.63
CA PRO A 139 -6.01 -18.20 -13.33
C PRO A 139 -6.04 -17.88 -14.83
N THR A 140 -4.87 -17.85 -15.47
CA THR A 140 -4.72 -17.46 -16.89
C THR A 140 -4.23 -18.60 -17.74
N GLU A 141 -4.44 -18.50 -19.05
CA GLU A 141 -4.00 -19.49 -20.05
C GLU A 141 -2.50 -19.80 -19.93
N LYS A 142 -1.67 -18.80 -19.61
CA LYS A 142 -0.23 -18.98 -19.33
C LYS A 142 0.01 -20.07 -18.27
N TYR A 143 -0.73 -20.01 -17.16
CA TYR A 143 -0.56 -20.97 -16.08
C TYR A 143 -1.18 -22.31 -16.42
N PHE A 144 -2.33 -22.32 -17.10
CA PHE A 144 -2.95 -23.56 -17.58
C PHE A 144 -2.00 -24.36 -18.49
N GLU A 145 -1.49 -23.74 -19.55
CA GLU A 145 -0.57 -24.41 -20.48
C GLU A 145 0.77 -24.73 -19.81
N GLY A 146 1.28 -23.84 -18.95
CA GLY A 146 2.49 -24.12 -18.18
C GLY A 146 2.36 -25.34 -17.26
N VAL A 147 1.24 -25.47 -16.55
CA VAL A 147 0.97 -26.62 -15.66
C VAL A 147 0.77 -27.88 -16.48
N LYS A 148 -0.02 -27.82 -17.56
CA LYS A 148 -0.29 -28.96 -18.44
C LYS A 148 1.01 -29.58 -18.99
N ASN A 149 1.94 -28.73 -19.40
CA ASN A 149 3.19 -29.15 -20.04
C ASN A 149 4.30 -29.52 -19.05
N ALA A 150 4.20 -29.13 -17.77
CA ALA A 150 5.23 -29.42 -16.77
C ALA A 150 5.40 -30.94 -16.55
N GLN A 151 6.66 -31.38 -16.52
CA GLN A 151 7.09 -32.77 -16.30
C GLN A 151 7.78 -32.95 -14.94
N LYS A 152 8.21 -31.86 -14.31
CA LYS A 152 8.94 -31.89 -13.02
C LYS A 152 8.43 -30.82 -12.06
N PHE A 153 8.61 -31.08 -10.76
CA PHE A 153 8.26 -30.11 -9.71
C PHE A 153 8.97 -28.76 -9.87
N ASP A 154 10.23 -28.74 -10.31
CA ASP A 154 11.01 -27.50 -10.50
C ASP A 154 10.40 -26.58 -11.57
N GLU A 155 9.77 -27.15 -12.59
CA GLU A 155 9.11 -26.40 -13.66
C GLU A 155 7.84 -25.73 -13.13
N LEU A 156 7.03 -26.45 -12.34
CA LEU A 156 5.89 -25.88 -11.62
C LEU A 156 6.33 -24.80 -10.64
N GLN A 157 7.40 -25.03 -9.88
CA GLN A 157 7.95 -24.06 -8.94
C GLN A 157 8.35 -22.76 -9.67
N THR A 158 9.07 -22.89 -10.78
CA THR A 158 9.52 -21.76 -11.60
C THR A 158 8.34 -21.00 -12.21
N LEU A 159 7.32 -21.72 -12.70
CA LEU A 159 6.12 -21.14 -13.31
C LEU A 159 5.37 -20.22 -12.34
N PHE A 160 5.18 -20.66 -11.09
CA PHE A 160 4.43 -19.92 -10.08
C PHE A 160 5.28 -18.90 -9.31
N THR A 161 6.62 -18.93 -9.42
CA THR A 161 7.50 -17.98 -8.71
C THR A 161 7.26 -16.53 -9.16
N ASN A 162 7.17 -15.60 -8.20
CA ASN A 162 7.07 -14.16 -8.46
C ASN A 162 7.94 -13.34 -7.49
N GLN A 163 7.92 -12.00 -7.62
CA GLN A 163 8.69 -11.09 -6.77
C GLN A 163 7.92 -10.56 -5.56
N SER A 164 6.74 -11.12 -5.26
CA SER A 164 6.01 -10.75 -4.04
C SER A 164 6.81 -11.16 -2.80
N LYS A 165 6.51 -10.56 -1.64
CA LYS A 165 7.06 -11.00 -0.34
C LYS A 165 6.86 -12.51 -0.09
N LYS A 166 5.77 -13.08 -0.64
CA LYS A 166 5.44 -14.50 -0.51
C LYS A 166 6.18 -15.40 -1.52
N GLY A 167 6.80 -14.82 -2.55
CA GLY A 167 7.66 -15.52 -3.52
C GLY A 167 6.92 -16.32 -4.60
N PHE A 168 5.59 -16.47 -4.48
CA PHE A 168 4.76 -17.19 -5.44
C PHE A 168 3.47 -16.43 -5.72
N ILE A 169 2.89 -16.63 -6.91
CA ILE A 169 1.50 -16.26 -7.16
C ILE A 169 0.60 -17.22 -6.37
N ARG A 170 -0.46 -16.69 -5.76
CA ARG A 170 -1.38 -17.45 -4.89
C ARG A 170 -2.78 -17.39 -5.48
N HIS A 171 -3.15 -18.35 -6.32
CA HIS A 171 -4.51 -18.45 -6.84
C HIS A 171 -5.49 -18.89 -5.74
N ALA A 172 -6.79 -18.79 -6.00
CA ALA A 172 -7.81 -19.25 -5.05
C ALA A 172 -7.63 -20.75 -4.69
N VAL A 173 -7.22 -21.60 -5.65
CA VAL A 173 -6.65 -22.92 -5.37
C VAL A 173 -5.15 -22.86 -5.62
N ASN A 174 -4.36 -22.80 -4.54
CA ASN A 174 -2.94 -22.54 -4.60
C ASN A 174 -2.11 -23.81 -4.45
N ILE A 175 -1.72 -24.40 -5.59
CA ILE A 175 -0.79 -25.55 -5.61
C ILE A 175 0.67 -25.16 -5.32
N SER A 176 1.01 -23.85 -5.33
CA SER A 176 2.37 -23.41 -5.01
C SER A 176 2.72 -23.61 -3.52
N ALA A 177 1.71 -23.81 -2.66
CA ALA A 177 1.91 -24.15 -1.25
C ALA A 177 2.70 -25.46 -1.08
N TYR A 178 2.69 -26.35 -2.09
CA TYR A 178 3.47 -27.59 -2.10
C TYR A 178 4.95 -27.33 -1.84
N PHE A 179 5.51 -26.26 -2.38
CA PHE A 179 6.93 -25.93 -2.28
C PHE A 179 7.34 -25.34 -0.92
N LYS A 180 6.38 -25.04 -0.04
CA LYS A 180 6.64 -24.53 1.31
C LYS A 180 6.20 -25.51 2.39
N THR A 181 4.98 -26.02 2.30
CA THR A 181 4.32 -26.79 3.35
C THR A 181 3.88 -28.17 2.89
N LYS A 182 4.22 -28.57 1.65
CA LYS A 182 3.79 -29.86 1.06
C LYS A 182 2.26 -30.04 1.08
N THR A 183 1.54 -28.93 0.92
CA THR A 183 0.07 -28.89 0.91
C THR A 183 -0.46 -28.23 -0.36
N ILE A 184 -1.76 -28.40 -0.63
CA ILE A 184 -2.53 -27.51 -1.49
C ILE A 184 -3.33 -26.59 -0.57
N GLU A 185 -3.25 -25.29 -0.83
CA GLU A 185 -3.92 -24.27 -0.05
C GLU A 185 -5.18 -23.79 -0.80
N PHE A 186 -6.35 -24.05 -0.22
CA PHE A 186 -7.63 -23.57 -0.69
C PHE A 186 -7.92 -22.23 -0.02
N ARG A 187 -7.65 -21.15 -0.76
CA ARG A 187 -7.89 -19.76 -0.38
C ARG A 187 -9.25 -19.25 -0.86
N THR A 188 -10.16 -20.15 -1.22
CA THR A 188 -11.42 -19.81 -1.89
C THR A 188 -12.49 -19.25 -0.94
N PHE A 189 -12.43 -19.59 0.35
CA PHE A 189 -13.54 -19.39 1.27
C PHE A 189 -13.38 -18.12 2.11
N HIS A 190 -14.48 -17.36 2.24
CA HIS A 190 -14.55 -16.22 3.16
C HIS A 190 -14.38 -16.69 4.61
N ALA A 191 -13.86 -15.79 5.46
CA ALA A 191 -13.68 -16.10 6.87
C ALA A 191 -15.01 -16.28 7.62
N THR A 192 -14.93 -17.03 8.71
CA THR A 192 -16.06 -17.34 9.59
C THR A 192 -15.55 -17.48 11.02
N ASP A 193 -16.36 -17.11 12.00
CA ASP A 193 -16.14 -17.39 13.42
C ASP A 193 -16.92 -18.62 13.91
N ASP A 194 -17.80 -19.16 13.07
CA ASP A 194 -18.53 -20.41 13.30
C ASP A 194 -17.67 -21.63 12.88
N PHE A 195 -17.37 -22.48 13.86
CA PHE A 195 -16.64 -23.73 13.69
C PHE A 195 -17.26 -24.68 12.65
N TYR A 196 -18.59 -24.85 12.65
CA TYR A 196 -19.25 -25.76 11.71
C TYR A 196 -19.18 -25.24 10.28
N ARG A 197 -19.27 -23.91 10.09
CA ARG A 197 -19.02 -23.30 8.77
C ARG A 197 -17.57 -23.47 8.33
N ALA A 198 -16.60 -23.38 9.25
CA ALA A 198 -15.20 -23.67 8.93
C ALA A 198 -15.02 -25.14 8.50
N MET A 199 -15.69 -26.08 9.17
CA MET A 199 -15.68 -27.49 8.77
C MET A 199 -16.33 -27.73 7.41
N ASN A 200 -17.38 -26.98 7.04
CA ASN A 200 -17.94 -27.03 5.69
C ASN A 200 -16.89 -26.68 4.62
N CYS A 201 -16.03 -25.69 4.89
CA CYS A 201 -14.90 -25.34 4.01
C CYS A 201 -13.92 -26.51 3.89
N VAL A 202 -13.57 -27.16 5.01
CA VAL A 202 -12.69 -28.34 5.04
C VAL A 202 -13.27 -29.48 4.20
N TYR A 203 -14.53 -29.85 4.44
CA TYR A 203 -15.19 -30.91 3.68
C TYR A 203 -15.28 -30.58 2.18
N SER A 204 -15.52 -29.31 1.84
CA SER A 204 -15.54 -28.86 0.44
C SER A 204 -14.17 -29.00 -0.22
N ALA A 205 -13.11 -28.59 0.46
CA ALA A 205 -11.73 -28.72 -0.03
C ALA A 205 -11.38 -30.19 -0.31
N TYR A 206 -11.71 -31.10 0.60
CA TYR A 206 -11.48 -32.54 0.41
C TYR A 206 -12.24 -33.11 -0.78
N ARG A 207 -13.52 -32.75 -0.95
CA ARG A 207 -14.36 -33.18 -2.08
C ARG A 207 -13.81 -32.71 -3.42
N ILE A 208 -13.43 -31.44 -3.51
CA ILE A 208 -12.81 -30.84 -4.69
C ILE A 208 -11.48 -31.54 -5.00
N PHE A 209 -10.62 -31.69 -3.98
CA PHE A 209 -9.33 -32.34 -4.11
C PHE A 209 -9.46 -33.77 -4.64
N TYR A 210 -10.35 -34.55 -4.03
CA TYR A 210 -10.57 -35.95 -4.40
C TYR A 210 -11.07 -36.09 -5.83
N TYR A 211 -12.08 -35.30 -6.22
CA TYR A 211 -12.57 -35.30 -7.59
C TYR A 211 -11.43 -34.99 -8.58
N ALA A 212 -10.62 -33.98 -8.29
CA ALA A 212 -9.51 -33.63 -9.16
C ALA A 212 -8.52 -34.79 -9.34
N ILE A 213 -7.99 -35.38 -8.27
CA ILE A 213 -6.94 -36.41 -8.41
C ILE A 213 -7.45 -37.73 -9.02
N SER A 214 -8.74 -38.01 -8.91
CA SER A 214 -9.39 -39.24 -9.40
C SER A 214 -9.85 -39.18 -10.87
N HIS A 215 -9.74 -38.03 -11.52
CA HIS A 215 -10.23 -37.83 -12.89
C HIS A 215 -9.15 -37.19 -13.78
N GLU A 216 -9.44 -37.05 -15.07
CA GLU A 216 -8.56 -36.47 -16.08
C GLU A 216 -9.10 -35.16 -16.66
N LEU A 217 -8.27 -34.47 -17.45
CA LEU A 217 -8.61 -33.16 -18.04
C LEU A 217 -9.90 -33.20 -18.87
N GLN A 218 -10.15 -34.29 -19.62
CA GLN A 218 -11.35 -34.46 -20.42
C GLN A 218 -12.61 -34.50 -19.57
N ASP A 219 -12.54 -35.12 -18.38
CA ASP A 219 -13.67 -35.18 -17.45
C ASP A 219 -14.03 -33.79 -16.94
N TYR A 220 -13.02 -32.96 -16.62
CA TYR A 220 -13.26 -31.58 -16.20
C TYR A 220 -13.92 -30.76 -17.31
N GLN A 221 -13.47 -30.93 -18.55
CA GLN A 221 -14.01 -30.23 -19.73
C GLN A 221 -15.45 -30.66 -20.05
N SER A 222 -15.87 -31.85 -19.61
CA SER A 222 -17.25 -32.32 -19.75
C SER A 222 -18.24 -31.65 -18.79
N ILE A 223 -17.76 -30.88 -17.80
CA ILE A 223 -18.62 -30.19 -16.83
C ILE A 223 -19.13 -28.88 -17.42
N THR A 224 -20.37 -28.88 -17.90
CA THR A 224 -20.96 -27.74 -18.63
C THR A 224 -21.91 -26.88 -17.79
N SER A 225 -22.16 -27.24 -16.53
CA SER A 225 -23.02 -26.46 -15.65
C SER A 225 -22.60 -26.49 -14.18
N TYR A 226 -23.04 -25.46 -13.43
CA TYR A 226 -22.82 -25.37 -11.99
C TYR A 226 -23.45 -26.54 -11.21
N LYS A 227 -24.65 -26.97 -11.61
CA LYS A 227 -25.32 -28.12 -11.00
C LYS A 227 -24.49 -29.39 -11.18
N GLN A 228 -24.05 -29.67 -12.40
CA GLN A 228 -23.18 -30.81 -12.68
C GLN A 228 -21.88 -30.74 -11.89
N PHE A 229 -21.24 -29.57 -11.79
CA PHE A 229 -20.07 -29.36 -10.94
C PHE A 229 -20.32 -29.77 -9.49
N CYS A 230 -21.42 -29.30 -8.88
CA CYS A 230 -21.79 -29.69 -7.51
C CYS A 230 -22.09 -31.18 -7.39
N ASP A 231 -22.79 -31.77 -8.36
CA ASP A 231 -23.18 -33.18 -8.35
C ASP A 231 -21.95 -34.11 -8.43
N VAL A 232 -21.02 -33.86 -9.37
CA VAL A 232 -19.85 -34.72 -9.59
C VAL A 232 -18.81 -34.60 -8.47
N THR A 233 -18.64 -33.40 -7.91
CA THR A 233 -17.78 -33.19 -6.74
C THR A 233 -18.46 -33.61 -5.43
N GLY A 234 -19.78 -33.77 -5.45
CA GLY A 234 -20.60 -34.03 -4.28
C GLY A 234 -20.60 -32.89 -3.27
N LEU A 235 -20.41 -31.63 -3.70
CA LEU A 235 -20.47 -30.45 -2.82
C LEU A 235 -21.92 -30.25 -2.35
N LYS A 236 -22.13 -30.24 -1.03
CA LYS A 236 -23.45 -30.24 -0.38
C LYS A 236 -23.64 -29.16 0.68
N TYR A 237 -22.57 -28.48 1.08
CA TYR A 237 -22.58 -27.58 2.22
C TYR A 237 -22.43 -26.14 1.76
N ASP A 238 -23.16 -25.24 2.40
CA ASP A 238 -22.95 -23.82 2.15
C ASP A 238 -21.62 -23.37 2.76
N THR A 239 -20.88 -22.56 1.99
CA THR A 239 -19.68 -21.85 2.44
C THR A 239 -20.06 -20.49 3.03
N PRO A 240 -19.19 -19.90 3.88
CA PRO A 240 -19.39 -18.56 4.41
C PRO A 240 -19.77 -17.53 3.34
N GLU A 241 -20.64 -16.59 3.72
CA GLU A 241 -21.05 -15.49 2.85
C GLU A 241 -19.91 -14.50 2.66
N GLU A 242 -19.91 -13.81 1.52
CA GLU A 242 -19.05 -12.65 1.33
C GLU A 242 -19.42 -11.58 2.36
N LEU A 243 -18.45 -11.09 3.12
CA LEU A 243 -18.67 -10.04 4.13
C LEU A 243 -18.68 -8.65 3.51
N CYS A 244 -19.48 -7.76 4.07
CA CYS A 244 -19.52 -6.40 3.56
C CYS A 244 -18.21 -5.66 3.88
N PRO A 245 -17.62 -4.91 2.94
CA PRO A 245 -16.45 -4.11 3.23
C PRO A 245 -16.71 -3.06 4.30
N LEU A 246 -15.76 -2.91 5.24
CA LEU A 246 -15.76 -1.75 6.12
C LEU A 246 -15.34 -0.51 5.31
N LEU A 247 -15.46 0.67 5.93
CA LEU A 247 -14.98 1.91 5.36
C LEU A 247 -13.48 1.80 5.02
N TYR A 248 -13.17 1.83 3.72
CA TYR A 248 -11.83 1.68 3.19
C TYR A 248 -11.55 2.75 2.12
N GLN A 249 -10.51 3.59 2.33
CA GLN A 249 -10.07 4.62 1.37
C GLN A 249 -8.86 4.22 0.52
N GLY A 250 -8.23 3.07 0.83
CA GLY A 250 -7.01 2.64 0.18
C GLY A 250 -7.22 2.30 -1.30
N ASN A 251 -6.12 2.25 -2.05
CA ASN A 251 -6.14 1.77 -3.42
C ASN A 251 -6.00 0.23 -3.47
N PRO A 252 -7.05 -0.50 -3.90
CA PRO A 252 -7.06 -1.96 -3.89
C PRO A 252 -5.99 -2.59 -4.81
N TYR A 253 -5.51 -1.85 -5.81
CA TYR A 253 -4.52 -2.33 -6.78
C TYR A 253 -3.07 -2.04 -6.36
N SER A 254 -2.89 -1.42 -5.20
CA SER A 254 -1.58 -1.13 -4.62
C SER A 254 -1.19 -2.20 -3.61
N ALA A 255 -0.02 -2.80 -3.77
CA ALA A 255 0.55 -3.71 -2.78
C ALA A 255 0.66 -3.12 -1.36
N ILE A 256 0.74 -1.79 -1.27
CA ILE A 256 0.92 -1.05 -0.02
C ILE A 256 -0.44 -0.70 0.60
N GLU A 257 -1.43 -0.36 -0.22
CA GLU A 257 -2.70 0.18 0.25
C GLU A 257 -3.84 -0.84 0.20
N ALA A 258 -3.67 -2.01 -0.46
CA ALA A 258 -4.72 -3.01 -0.66
C ALA A 258 -5.51 -3.40 0.60
N PHE A 259 -4.83 -3.43 1.75
CA PHE A 259 -5.44 -3.78 3.05
C PHE A 259 -5.38 -2.63 4.07
N MET A 260 -4.80 -1.48 3.69
CA MET A 260 -4.62 -0.34 4.58
C MET A 260 -5.34 0.89 4.01
N THR A 261 -6.22 1.46 4.82
CA THR A 261 -6.82 2.76 4.52
C THR A 261 -5.86 3.91 4.84
N MET A 262 -5.90 4.96 4.03
CA MET A 262 -5.08 6.15 4.19
C MET A 262 -5.95 7.40 4.00
N PRO A 263 -5.71 8.47 4.77
CA PRO A 263 -6.45 9.73 4.59
C PRO A 263 -6.29 10.23 3.16
N LEU A 264 -7.39 10.64 2.55
CA LEU A 264 -7.36 11.27 1.24
C LEU A 264 -7.05 12.77 1.40
N PRO A 265 -6.02 13.28 0.68
CA PRO A 265 -5.71 14.70 0.74
C PRO A 265 -6.85 15.52 0.15
N TYR A 266 -6.99 16.75 0.65
CA TYR A 266 -7.97 17.71 0.15
C TYR A 266 -7.82 17.91 -1.37
N ASN A 267 -8.95 17.96 -2.08
CA ASN A 267 -9.05 18.28 -3.50
C ASN A 267 -10.31 19.10 -3.74
N SER A 268 -10.17 20.30 -4.32
CA SER A 268 -11.29 21.24 -4.49
C SER A 268 -12.42 20.74 -5.38
N GLU A 269 -12.12 19.93 -6.41
CA GLU A 269 -13.14 19.36 -7.30
C GLU A 269 -13.96 18.30 -6.57
N MET A 270 -13.29 17.46 -5.76
CA MET A 270 -13.94 16.47 -4.91
C MET A 270 -14.88 17.14 -3.90
N VAL A 271 -14.41 18.18 -3.22
CA VAL A 271 -15.24 18.90 -2.24
C VAL A 271 -16.37 19.68 -2.91
N SER A 272 -16.17 20.17 -4.13
CA SER A 272 -17.26 20.80 -4.90
C SER A 272 -18.37 19.81 -5.22
N ALA A 273 -18.05 18.59 -5.67
CA ALA A 273 -19.07 17.57 -5.90
C ALA A 273 -19.76 17.10 -4.60
N LEU A 274 -19.03 17.06 -3.48
CA LEU A 274 -19.64 16.82 -2.17
C LEU A 274 -20.65 17.93 -1.84
N TYR A 275 -20.28 19.19 -2.03
CA TYR A 275 -21.19 20.33 -1.81
C TYR A 275 -22.43 20.24 -2.71
N ASP A 276 -22.26 19.95 -3.99
CA ASP A 276 -23.37 19.80 -4.93
C ASP A 276 -24.29 18.64 -4.52
N ALA A 277 -23.74 17.51 -4.07
CA ALA A 277 -24.52 16.37 -3.60
C ALA A 277 -25.30 16.69 -2.30
N VAL A 278 -24.67 17.36 -1.33
CA VAL A 278 -25.33 17.77 -0.08
C VAL A 278 -26.45 18.76 -0.38
N LYS A 279 -26.19 19.75 -1.25
CA LYS A 279 -27.17 20.75 -1.67
C LYS A 279 -28.33 20.14 -2.46
N ALA A 280 -28.06 19.20 -3.36
CA ALA A 280 -29.09 18.50 -4.14
C ALA A 280 -30.07 17.72 -3.25
N ASN A 281 -29.60 17.26 -2.08
CA ASN A 281 -30.42 16.62 -1.05
C ASN A 281 -31.10 17.62 -0.09
N GLY A 282 -31.04 18.93 -0.38
CA GLY A 282 -31.78 19.96 0.35
C GLY A 282 -31.15 20.41 1.68
N HIS A 283 -29.91 20.02 1.96
CA HIS A 283 -29.25 20.34 3.22
C HIS A 283 -28.46 21.66 3.16
N LYS A 284 -28.46 22.39 4.28
CA LYS A 284 -27.71 23.64 4.50
C LYS A 284 -26.60 23.50 5.54
N GLU A 285 -26.46 22.30 6.12
CA GLU A 285 -25.48 21.97 7.16
C GLU A 285 -24.64 20.78 6.73
N ILE A 286 -23.43 20.69 7.28
CA ILE A 286 -22.55 19.53 7.13
C ILE A 286 -21.69 19.34 8.37
N CYS A 287 -21.67 18.12 8.90
CA CYS A 287 -20.73 17.69 9.91
C CYS A 287 -19.50 17.05 9.23
N ILE A 288 -18.32 17.59 9.49
CA ILE A 288 -17.06 17.08 8.97
C ILE A 288 -16.34 16.34 10.09
N VAL A 289 -16.08 15.06 9.85
CA VAL A 289 -15.41 14.17 10.79
C VAL A 289 -13.99 13.90 10.29
N ASN A 290 -13.00 14.21 11.12
CA ASN A 290 -11.57 14.04 10.82
C ASN A 290 -11.15 14.71 9.49
N GLY A 291 -11.48 15.99 9.33
CA GLY A 291 -11.02 16.78 8.20
C GLY A 291 -9.49 16.80 8.06
N PHE A 292 -9.02 17.13 6.87
CA PHE A 292 -7.59 17.30 6.59
C PHE A 292 -7.20 18.72 7.00
N MET A 293 -6.62 18.95 8.20
CA MET A 293 -6.19 20.29 8.67
C MET A 293 -7.20 21.43 8.41
N TYR A 294 -8.48 21.19 8.65
CA TYR A 294 -9.57 22.15 8.39
C TYR A 294 -9.80 22.54 6.91
N TYR A 295 -9.13 21.92 5.94
CA TYR A 295 -9.25 22.31 4.53
C TYR A 295 -10.65 22.06 3.95
N TYR A 296 -11.33 20.97 4.36
CA TYR A 296 -12.69 20.70 3.92
C TYR A 296 -13.65 21.73 4.53
N GLU A 297 -13.51 21.97 5.84
CA GLU A 297 -14.28 22.91 6.64
C GLU A 297 -14.17 24.34 6.08
N LEU A 298 -12.96 24.78 5.74
CA LEU A 298 -12.70 26.07 5.10
C LEU A 298 -13.33 26.23 3.71
N PHE A 299 -13.58 25.14 3.00
CA PHE A 299 -14.30 25.19 1.72
C PHE A 299 -15.79 25.45 1.92
N PHE A 300 -16.38 24.87 2.98
CA PHE A 300 -17.79 25.03 3.33
C PHE A 300 -18.08 26.30 4.12
N LEU A 301 -17.05 26.94 4.69
CA LEU A 301 -17.15 28.25 5.29
C LEU A 301 -17.84 29.24 4.31
N ASP A 302 -18.89 29.90 4.78
CA ASP A 302 -19.79 30.80 4.04
C ASP A 302 -20.79 30.13 3.08
N LYS A 303 -20.79 28.80 2.97
CA LYS A 303 -21.71 28.05 2.09
C LYS A 303 -22.71 27.20 2.85
N MET A 304 -22.32 26.67 4.00
CA MET A 304 -23.12 25.78 4.86
C MET A 304 -22.77 26.02 6.33
N GLU A 305 -23.69 25.65 7.22
CA GLU A 305 -23.39 25.53 8.66
C GLU A 305 -22.45 24.34 8.87
N VAL A 306 -21.31 24.57 9.53
CA VAL A 306 -20.25 23.56 9.70
C VAL A 306 -20.18 23.12 11.15
N SER A 307 -20.35 21.81 11.38
CA SER A 307 -19.96 21.16 12.63
C SER A 307 -18.69 20.32 12.41
N ILE A 308 -17.82 20.23 13.41
CA ILE A 308 -16.55 19.52 13.33
C ILE A 308 -16.49 18.48 14.45
N TYR A 309 -16.25 17.23 14.09
CA TYR A 309 -15.87 16.17 15.04
C TYR A 309 -14.42 15.77 14.75
N CYS A 310 -13.54 15.96 15.74
CA CYS A 310 -12.12 15.75 15.55
C CYS A 310 -11.48 15.11 16.79
N GLN A 311 -10.69 14.06 16.56
CA GLN A 311 -9.86 13.42 17.59
C GLN A 311 -8.36 13.75 17.44
N ASP A 312 -8.01 14.80 16.70
CA ASP A 312 -6.62 15.26 16.57
C ASP A 312 -6.30 16.36 17.59
N ALA A 313 -5.37 16.05 18.50
CA ALA A 313 -4.97 16.95 19.58
C ALA A 313 -4.40 18.29 19.08
N TYR A 314 -3.72 18.28 17.92
CA TYR A 314 -3.18 19.51 17.34
C TYR A 314 -4.31 20.40 16.83
N CYS A 315 -5.29 19.82 16.13
CA CYS A 315 -6.47 20.54 15.66
C CYS A 315 -7.26 21.12 16.85
N TYR A 316 -7.47 20.34 17.91
CA TYR A 316 -8.10 20.84 19.14
C TYR A 316 -7.33 21.99 19.78
N LEU A 317 -5.99 21.92 19.85
CA LEU A 317 -5.17 23.03 20.32
C LEU A 317 -5.41 24.30 19.49
N LEU A 318 -5.45 24.20 18.16
CA LEU A 318 -5.74 25.35 17.29
C LEU A 318 -7.12 25.97 17.60
N TYR A 319 -8.14 25.14 17.82
CA TYR A 319 -9.46 25.60 18.22
C TYR A 319 -9.42 26.35 19.58
N MET A 320 -8.72 25.79 20.57
CA MET A 320 -8.58 26.41 21.90
C MET A 320 -7.86 27.77 21.82
N LEU A 321 -6.79 27.87 21.03
CA LEU A 321 -6.05 29.12 20.82
C LEU A 321 -6.90 30.17 20.09
N ALA A 322 -7.60 29.77 19.02
CA ALA A 322 -8.44 30.67 18.24
C ALA A 322 -9.59 31.28 19.05
N ASN A 323 -10.12 30.53 20.03
CA ASN A 323 -11.18 30.97 20.93
C ASN A 323 -10.67 31.61 22.23
N GLY A 324 -9.35 31.81 22.39
CA GLY A 324 -8.77 32.37 23.60
C GLY A 324 -8.97 31.52 24.86
N LYS A 325 -9.34 30.23 24.71
CA LYS A 325 -9.52 29.29 25.82
C LYS A 325 -8.18 28.81 26.39
N THR A 326 -7.09 29.02 25.66
CA THR A 326 -5.72 28.76 26.10
C THR A 326 -4.76 29.75 25.42
N SER A 327 -3.57 29.91 26.00
CA SER A 327 -2.45 30.68 25.47
C SER A 327 -1.16 29.96 25.81
N LEU A 328 -0.14 30.07 24.96
CA LEU A 328 1.13 29.38 25.13
C LEU A 328 2.23 30.38 25.49
N THR A 329 3.05 30.00 26.47
CA THR A 329 4.39 30.54 26.73
C THR A 329 5.41 29.52 26.26
N TYR A 330 6.25 29.88 25.28
CA TYR A 330 7.20 28.94 24.70
C TYR A 330 8.48 28.82 25.55
N LYS A 331 9.03 27.61 25.63
CA LYS A 331 10.19 27.26 26.46
C LYS A 331 11.16 26.37 25.68
N ASP A 332 12.32 26.11 26.27
CA ASP A 332 13.30 25.15 25.76
C ASP A 332 13.64 25.34 24.26
N LYS A 333 13.42 24.32 23.43
CA LYS A 333 13.74 24.35 21.99
C LYS A 333 12.92 25.38 21.22
N LEU A 334 11.79 25.81 21.77
CA LEU A 334 10.91 26.82 21.20
C LEU A 334 10.99 28.17 21.94
N ALA A 335 11.83 28.35 22.96
CA ALA A 335 11.90 29.59 23.75
C ALA A 335 12.09 30.85 22.89
N TRP A 336 12.86 30.74 21.80
CA TRP A 336 13.08 31.83 20.84
C TRP A 336 11.81 32.29 20.09
N LEU A 337 10.72 31.51 20.12
CA LEU A 337 9.42 31.95 19.59
C LEU A 337 8.75 32.97 20.51
N GLU A 338 9.14 33.03 21.79
CA GLU A 338 8.57 33.96 22.78
C GLU A 338 8.84 35.42 22.40
N ASP A 339 9.98 35.70 21.74
CA ASP A 339 10.31 37.03 21.21
C ASP A 339 9.29 37.55 20.18
N TYR A 340 8.49 36.66 19.59
CA TYR A 340 7.44 36.98 18.61
C TYR A 340 6.04 36.77 19.15
N ASN A 341 5.92 36.40 20.42
CA ASN A 341 4.69 36.03 21.08
C ASN A 341 3.94 37.23 21.62
N ASN A 342 2.61 37.13 21.60
CA ASN A 342 1.71 38.02 22.33
C ASN A 342 0.40 37.26 22.61
N PRO A 343 -0.40 37.68 23.60
CA PRO A 343 -1.56 36.91 24.04
C PRO A 343 -2.78 37.01 23.11
N THR A 344 -2.66 37.62 21.92
CA THR A 344 -3.81 37.70 21.01
C THR A 344 -4.10 36.32 20.39
N PRO A 345 -5.38 35.91 20.27
CA PRO A 345 -5.73 34.62 19.67
C PRO A 345 -5.14 34.40 18.27
N SER A 346 -5.10 35.44 17.44
CA SER A 346 -4.53 35.37 16.08
C SER A 346 -3.04 35.07 16.10
N ARG A 347 -2.27 35.74 16.98
CA ARG A 347 -0.83 35.51 17.12
C ARG A 347 -0.54 34.12 17.69
N GLN A 348 -1.27 33.71 18.72
CA GLN A 348 -1.16 32.40 19.34
C GLN A 348 -1.40 31.28 18.31
N LEU A 349 -2.47 31.40 17.50
CA LEU A 349 -2.75 30.49 16.40
C LEU A 349 -1.60 30.48 15.36
N ALA A 350 -1.12 31.66 14.96
CA ALA A 350 -0.06 31.79 13.96
C ALA A 350 1.25 31.11 14.39
N LEU A 351 1.64 31.25 15.66
CA LEU A 351 2.82 30.60 16.22
C LEU A 351 2.67 29.07 16.27
N ALA A 352 1.51 28.57 16.68
CA ALA A 352 1.24 27.14 16.67
C ALA A 352 1.29 26.56 15.24
N LEU A 353 0.75 27.27 14.24
CA LEU A 353 0.84 26.90 12.82
C LEU A 353 2.26 26.98 12.28
N TYR A 354 3.06 27.93 12.75
CA TYR A 354 4.46 28.05 12.40
C TYR A 354 5.29 26.89 12.96
N ALA A 355 5.03 26.47 14.21
CA ALA A 355 5.72 25.35 14.87
C ALA A 355 5.58 24.02 14.10
N VAL A 356 4.47 23.79 13.39
CA VAL A 356 4.30 22.63 12.48
C VAL A 356 5.40 22.54 11.41
N LYS A 357 5.94 23.67 10.95
CA LYS A 357 7.03 23.70 9.96
C LYS A 357 8.37 23.31 10.58
N LEU A 358 8.50 23.45 11.90
CA LEU A 358 9.74 23.24 12.63
C LEU A 358 9.98 21.77 13.03
N GLN A 359 8.92 20.99 13.27
CA GLN A 359 9.01 19.63 13.83
C GLN A 359 10.04 18.72 13.15
N LYS A 360 10.18 18.79 11.81
CA LYS A 360 11.07 17.91 11.06
C LYS A 360 12.56 18.17 11.35
N TYR A 361 12.92 19.37 11.81
CA TYR A 361 14.31 19.73 12.10
C TYR A 361 14.77 19.28 13.48
N PHE A 362 13.82 19.04 14.38
CA PHE A 362 14.08 18.54 15.73
C PHE A 362 14.07 17.00 15.82
N MET A 363 13.87 16.31 14.70
CA MET A 363 13.78 14.84 14.66
C MET A 363 15.13 14.13 14.54
N SER A 364 16.17 14.79 14.03
CA SER A 364 17.49 14.21 13.92
C SER A 364 18.57 15.27 13.98
N GLU A 365 19.61 14.97 14.75
CA GLU A 365 20.82 15.76 14.86
C GLU A 365 21.64 15.57 13.58
N SER A 366 21.34 16.38 12.57
CA SER A 366 22.14 16.46 11.36
C SER A 366 22.53 17.91 11.09
N ALA A 367 23.77 18.12 10.67
CA ALA A 367 24.28 19.45 10.31
C ALA A 367 23.39 20.14 9.27
N ARG A 368 22.76 19.38 8.37
CA ARG A 368 21.75 19.89 7.42
C ARG A 368 20.55 20.49 8.14
N ASN A 369 19.95 19.76 9.08
CA ASN A 369 18.76 20.24 9.79
C ASN A 369 19.09 21.48 10.61
N SER A 370 20.23 21.50 11.29
CA SER A 370 20.69 22.66 12.05
C SER A 370 20.86 23.89 11.16
N ALA A 371 21.56 23.76 10.02
CA ALA A 371 21.76 24.89 9.10
C ALA A 371 20.45 25.44 8.53
N VAL A 372 19.50 24.56 8.17
CA VAL A 372 18.19 24.99 7.66
C VAL A 372 17.35 25.63 8.78
N PHE A 373 17.44 25.12 10.00
CA PHE A 373 16.73 25.69 11.15
C PHE A 373 17.23 27.10 11.49
N GLU A 374 18.55 27.32 11.50
CA GLU A 374 19.11 28.67 11.71
C GLU A 374 18.68 29.65 10.60
N ALA A 375 18.65 29.20 9.34
CA ALA A 375 18.11 30.03 8.24
C ALA A 375 16.62 30.38 8.43
N LEU A 376 15.83 29.48 9.01
CA LEU A 376 14.41 29.75 9.30
C LEU A 376 14.24 30.76 10.43
N LYS A 377 15.10 30.75 11.47
CA LYS A 377 15.07 31.76 12.54
C LYS A 377 15.26 33.17 11.99
N ILE A 378 16.21 33.37 11.07
CA ILE A 378 16.48 34.67 10.44
C ILE A 378 15.22 35.23 9.76
N LYS A 379 14.36 34.37 9.21
CA LYS A 379 13.13 34.74 8.50
C LYS A 379 11.85 34.49 9.30
N ALA A 380 11.96 34.27 10.61
CA ALA A 380 10.83 33.88 11.45
C ALA A 380 9.79 34.99 11.57
N ARG A 381 10.20 36.23 11.84
CA ARG A 381 9.29 37.38 11.97
C ARG A 381 8.36 37.53 10.76
N GLU A 382 8.95 37.69 9.58
CA GLU A 382 8.23 37.79 8.30
C GLU A 382 7.29 36.59 8.08
N SER A 383 7.75 35.38 8.44
CA SER A 383 6.99 34.15 8.27
C SER A 383 5.79 34.04 9.23
N ILE A 384 5.95 34.46 10.48
CA ILE A 384 4.90 34.44 11.51
C ILE A 384 3.84 35.49 11.18
N GLU A 385 4.24 36.72 10.90
CA GLU A 385 3.32 37.81 10.52
C GLU A 385 2.54 37.46 9.23
N LYS A 386 3.19 36.83 8.26
CA LYS A 386 2.51 36.31 7.07
C LYS A 386 1.54 35.18 7.41
N THR A 387 1.89 34.31 8.35
CA THR A 387 1.03 33.20 8.78
C THR A 387 -0.21 33.74 9.50
N GLU A 388 -0.07 34.74 10.36
CA GLU A 388 -1.18 35.41 11.05
C GLU A 388 -2.20 35.98 10.06
N LYS A 389 -1.73 36.83 9.12
CA LYS A 389 -2.59 37.43 8.08
C LYS A 389 -3.25 36.40 7.17
N ALA A 390 -2.51 35.34 6.79
CA ALA A 390 -3.03 34.33 5.87
C ALA A 390 -4.10 33.41 6.49
N ASN A 391 -4.29 33.43 7.82
CA ASN A 391 -5.18 32.49 8.52
C ASN A 391 -6.42 33.16 9.14
N GLU A 392 -6.80 34.36 8.71
CA GLU A 392 -8.05 35.02 9.14
C GLU A 392 -9.29 34.16 8.90
N ARG A 393 -9.36 33.46 7.74
CA ARG A 393 -10.49 32.55 7.45
C ARG A 393 -10.53 31.35 8.40
N LEU A 394 -9.37 30.84 8.81
CA LEU A 394 -9.28 29.75 9.78
C LEU A 394 -9.69 30.23 11.17
N MET A 395 -9.24 31.42 11.59
CA MET A 395 -9.71 32.06 12.82
C MET A 395 -11.24 32.15 12.82
N ARG A 396 -11.84 32.69 11.75
CA ARG A 396 -13.29 32.81 11.63
C ARG A 396 -14.01 31.45 11.68
N LEU A 397 -13.49 30.44 10.97
CA LEU A 397 -14.05 29.09 11.03
C LEU A 397 -14.06 28.58 12.49
N LEU A 398 -12.92 28.62 13.17
CA LEU A 398 -12.77 28.03 14.51
C LEU A 398 -13.58 28.77 15.59
N THR A 399 -13.93 30.04 15.38
CA THR A 399 -14.76 30.81 16.31
C THR A 399 -16.26 30.74 16.00
N THR A 400 -16.65 30.19 14.83
CA THR A 400 -18.06 30.12 14.41
C THR A 400 -18.58 28.70 14.21
N CYS A 401 -17.71 27.70 14.07
CA CYS A 401 -18.11 26.31 13.92
C CYS A 401 -18.62 25.70 15.23
N ASP A 402 -19.50 24.71 15.11
CA ASP A 402 -19.86 23.82 16.22
C ASP A 402 -18.80 22.70 16.35
N PHE A 403 -17.83 22.89 17.26
CA PHE A 403 -16.67 22.00 17.41
C PHE A 403 -16.84 21.01 18.56
N HIS A 404 -16.58 19.73 18.26
CA HIS A 404 -16.62 18.61 19.20
C HIS A 404 -15.32 17.81 19.15
N VAL A 405 -14.76 17.51 20.31
CA VAL A 405 -13.77 16.43 20.44
C VAL A 405 -14.56 15.13 20.52
N GLY A 406 -14.60 14.35 19.43
CA GLY A 406 -15.50 13.20 19.35
C GLY A 406 -15.26 12.26 18.17
N THR A 407 -15.90 11.10 18.23
CA THR A 407 -15.73 10.00 17.26
C THR A 407 -16.68 10.12 16.07
N LEU A 408 -16.52 9.22 15.09
CA LEU A 408 -17.46 9.12 13.98
C LEU A 408 -18.84 8.60 14.43
N GLU A 409 -18.89 7.65 15.36
CA GLU A 409 -20.12 7.12 15.92
C GLU A 409 -20.92 8.22 16.63
N GLU A 410 -20.24 9.09 17.38
CA GLU A 410 -20.88 10.24 18.02
C GLU A 410 -21.40 11.25 16.98
N ALA A 411 -20.66 11.50 15.89
CA ALA A 411 -21.15 12.34 14.81
C ALA A 411 -22.40 11.74 14.14
N ILE A 412 -22.39 10.44 13.84
CA ILE A 412 -23.54 9.72 13.26
C ILE A 412 -24.76 9.78 14.19
N LYS A 413 -24.56 9.69 15.50
CA LYS A 413 -25.64 9.75 16.50
C LYS A 413 -26.27 11.15 16.61
N ASN A 414 -25.47 12.20 16.45
CA ASN A 414 -25.89 13.57 16.78
C ASN A 414 -26.15 14.47 15.56
N LYS A 415 -25.74 14.05 14.36
CA LYS A 415 -25.81 14.88 13.14
C LYS A 415 -26.52 14.12 12.01
N LYS A 416 -27.20 14.87 11.14
CA LYS A 416 -27.94 14.31 10.00
C LYS A 416 -27.11 14.21 8.73
N VAL A 417 -26.20 15.14 8.50
CA VAL A 417 -25.36 15.19 7.29
C VAL A 417 -23.91 15.07 7.72
N ILE A 418 -23.29 13.94 7.42
CA ILE A 418 -21.93 13.61 7.85
C ILE A 418 -21.05 13.42 6.61
N PHE A 419 -19.91 14.07 6.59
CA PHE A 419 -18.79 13.72 5.72
C PHE A 419 -17.65 13.18 6.57
N PHE A 420 -17.21 11.97 6.25
CA PHE A 420 -16.10 11.33 6.93
C PHE A 420 -14.88 11.24 6.01
N ASN A 421 -13.73 11.68 6.53
CA ASN A 421 -12.43 11.36 5.97
C ASN A 421 -11.67 10.49 6.96
N TYR A 422 -10.96 9.46 6.49
CA TYR A 422 -10.37 8.49 7.40
C TYR A 422 -9.24 9.13 8.22
N GLY A 423 -9.47 9.25 9.53
CA GLY A 423 -8.58 9.95 10.45
C GLY A 423 -7.43 9.07 10.94
N ARG A 424 -6.39 8.86 10.13
CA ARG A 424 -5.08 8.53 10.74
C ARG A 424 -4.41 9.85 11.08
N ILE A 425 -4.24 10.13 12.38
CA ILE A 425 -3.53 11.32 12.88
C ILE A 425 -2.29 11.55 12.00
N GLU A 426 -2.23 12.68 11.31
CA GLU A 426 -1.10 12.91 10.43
C GLU A 426 0.17 12.93 11.28
N LYS A 427 1.20 12.18 10.87
CA LYS A 427 2.49 12.16 11.56
C LYS A 427 3.02 13.57 11.82
N LYS A 428 2.70 14.51 10.91
CA LYS A 428 3.09 15.91 11.01
C LYS A 428 2.38 16.64 12.16
N GLN A 429 1.06 16.48 12.29
CA GLN A 429 0.23 17.07 13.36
C GLN A 429 0.63 16.52 14.72
N LYS A 430 0.74 15.18 14.86
CA LYS A 430 1.19 14.54 16.11
C LYS A 430 2.55 15.05 16.58
N ARG A 431 3.50 15.18 15.65
CA ARG A 431 4.85 15.70 15.95
C ARG A 431 4.83 17.18 16.31
N ALA A 432 3.96 17.96 15.67
CA ALA A 432 3.81 19.38 16.00
C ALA A 432 3.20 19.56 17.39
N PHE A 433 2.12 18.85 17.70
CA PHE A 433 1.53 18.86 19.04
C PHE A 433 2.54 18.44 20.10
N LYS A 434 3.27 17.33 19.87
CA LYS A 434 4.33 16.87 20.77
C LYS A 434 5.42 17.93 20.97
N LEU A 435 5.89 18.55 19.89
CA LEU A 435 6.91 19.60 19.96
C LEU A 435 6.42 20.78 20.80
N ILE A 436 5.19 21.23 20.59
CA ILE A 436 4.60 22.33 21.36
C ILE A 436 4.42 21.91 22.81
N SER A 437 3.80 20.76 23.09
CA SER A 437 3.51 20.31 24.45
C SER A 437 4.76 20.13 25.30
N GLU A 438 5.85 19.64 24.72
CA GLU A 438 7.13 19.45 25.43
C GLU A 438 7.95 20.75 25.58
N ASN A 439 7.60 21.82 24.87
CA ASN A 439 8.39 23.06 24.81
C ASN A 439 7.50 24.31 25.01
N SER A 440 6.45 24.17 25.82
CA SER A 440 5.57 25.26 26.26
C SER A 440 4.97 24.93 27.63
N ASP A 441 4.17 25.84 28.16
CA ASP A 441 3.35 25.66 29.37
C ASP A 441 1.99 25.00 29.13
N LEU A 442 1.76 24.39 27.94
CA LEU A 442 0.51 23.75 27.58
C LEU A 442 0.11 22.68 28.61
N LYS A 443 -1.00 22.92 29.30
CA LYS A 443 -1.73 21.91 30.07
C LYS A 443 -2.87 21.37 29.21
N SER A 444 -2.77 20.11 28.79
CA SER A 444 -3.75 19.48 27.92
C SER A 444 -4.40 18.30 28.62
N ASP A 445 -5.71 18.40 28.88
CA ASP A 445 -6.56 17.25 29.16
C ASP A 445 -7.25 16.83 27.86
N PHE A 446 -6.53 16.07 27.04
CA PHE A 446 -7.02 15.58 25.76
C PHE A 446 -6.98 14.06 25.77
N SER A 447 -8.16 13.45 25.66
CA SER A 447 -8.32 12.02 25.53
C SER A 447 -8.86 11.67 24.14
N VAL A 448 -8.41 10.53 23.61
CA VAL A 448 -8.89 9.98 22.34
C VAL A 448 -9.77 8.79 22.68
N ALA A 449 -10.99 8.79 22.18
CA ALA A 449 -11.88 7.65 22.25
C ALA A 449 -11.56 6.65 21.10
N ARG A 450 -11.75 5.38 21.38
CA ARG A 450 -11.57 4.32 20.36
C ARG A 450 -12.68 4.44 19.32
N ASN A 451 -12.31 4.43 18.03
CA ASN A 451 -13.27 4.29 16.94
C ASN A 451 -13.49 2.80 16.66
N ASP A 452 -14.72 2.40 16.31
CA ASP A 452 -15.04 1.06 15.82
C ASP A 452 -15.86 1.16 14.54
N TYR A 453 -15.22 0.84 13.42
CA TYR A 453 -15.89 0.90 12.12
C TYR A 453 -16.69 -0.37 11.79
N TYR A 454 -16.72 -1.36 12.70
CA TYR A 454 -17.45 -2.60 12.48
C TYR A 454 -18.96 -2.38 12.41
N ASN A 455 -19.60 -2.84 11.32
CA ASN A 455 -21.03 -2.61 11.03
C ASN A 455 -21.46 -1.14 11.06
N LEU A 456 -20.51 -0.20 10.90
CA LEU A 456 -20.80 1.23 11.02
C LEU A 456 -21.79 1.70 9.95
N VAL A 457 -21.61 1.29 8.70
CA VAL A 457 -22.47 1.73 7.59
C VAL A 457 -23.91 1.22 7.78
N GLU A 458 -24.04 0.00 8.26
CA GLU A 458 -25.31 -0.68 8.53
C GLU A 458 -26.04 -0.05 9.73
N SER A 459 -25.33 0.64 10.63
CA SER A 459 -25.91 1.33 11.79
C SER A 459 -26.26 2.80 11.55
N ILE A 460 -26.00 3.34 10.35
CA ILE A 460 -26.33 4.74 10.04
C ILE A 460 -27.86 4.94 10.09
N PRO A 461 -28.37 5.94 10.84
CA PRO A 461 -29.80 6.22 10.90
C PRO A 461 -30.43 6.42 9.52
N SER A 462 -31.66 5.95 9.36
CA SER A 462 -32.35 6.00 8.07
C SER A 462 -32.65 7.43 7.57
N ASP A 463 -32.63 8.45 8.42
CA ASP A 463 -32.80 9.86 8.04
C ASP A 463 -31.47 10.61 7.88
N SER A 464 -30.33 9.94 8.10
CA SER A 464 -28.99 10.52 7.95
C SER A 464 -28.40 10.28 6.56
N TYR A 465 -27.61 11.27 6.12
CA TYR A 465 -26.78 11.24 4.92
C TYR A 465 -25.31 11.16 5.32
N PHE A 466 -24.65 10.09 4.91
CA PHE A 466 -23.25 9.83 5.17
C PHE A 466 -22.48 9.83 3.86
N TYR A 467 -21.52 10.74 3.72
CA TYR A 467 -20.68 10.91 2.56
C TYR A 467 -19.24 10.47 2.86
N TYR A 468 -18.63 9.80 1.88
CA TYR A 468 -17.30 9.22 2.05
C TYR A 468 -16.52 9.22 0.74
N PHE A 469 -15.27 9.67 0.75
CA PHE A 469 -14.37 9.48 -0.38
C PHE A 469 -13.59 8.17 -0.24
N SER A 470 -13.43 7.45 -1.34
CA SER A 470 -12.62 6.23 -1.39
C SER A 470 -11.92 6.05 -2.73
N ASN A 471 -10.73 5.43 -2.72
CA ASN A 471 -10.08 4.91 -3.94
C ASN A 471 -10.56 3.49 -4.30
N SER A 472 -11.50 2.91 -3.57
CA SER A 472 -12.03 1.57 -3.82
C SER A 472 -13.37 1.62 -4.55
N PRO A 473 -13.54 0.84 -5.62
CA PRO A 473 -14.81 0.69 -6.31
C PRO A 473 -15.74 -0.34 -5.64
N TYR A 474 -15.30 -0.98 -4.56
CA TYR A 474 -15.93 -2.19 -4.00
C TYR A 474 -16.77 -1.97 -2.73
N LEU A 475 -17.03 -0.71 -2.33
CA LEU A 475 -17.86 -0.40 -1.15
C LEU A 475 -19.35 -0.61 -1.47
N ARG A 476 -19.81 -1.86 -1.45
CA ARG A 476 -21.16 -2.24 -1.86
C ARG A 476 -22.29 -1.85 -0.90
N ASN A 477 -21.98 -1.52 0.35
CA ASN A 477 -22.92 -0.95 1.31
C ASN A 477 -23.16 0.56 1.12
N LEU A 478 -22.51 1.18 0.13
CA LEU A 478 -22.72 2.59 -0.22
C LEU A 478 -22.97 2.75 -1.72
N HIS A 479 -23.70 3.79 -2.08
CA HIS A 479 -23.96 4.18 -3.45
C HIS A 479 -22.87 5.12 -3.96
N LYS A 480 -22.30 4.82 -5.15
CA LYS A 480 -21.40 5.75 -5.84
C LYS A 480 -22.22 6.93 -6.36
N ILE A 481 -21.83 8.14 -5.98
CA ILE A 481 -22.48 9.40 -6.37
C ILE A 481 -21.69 10.11 -7.47
N ALA A 482 -20.36 10.12 -7.34
CA ALA A 482 -19.45 10.65 -8.35
C ALA A 482 -18.20 9.78 -8.47
N MET A 483 -17.63 9.75 -9.68
CA MET A 483 -16.39 9.04 -9.98
C MET A 483 -15.44 9.97 -10.72
N TRP A 484 -14.22 10.03 -10.24
CA TRP A 484 -13.11 10.73 -10.86
C TRP A 484 -12.16 9.71 -11.46
N ASN A 485 -12.12 9.70 -12.79
CA ASN A 485 -11.16 8.91 -13.52
C ASN A 485 -9.78 9.52 -13.33
N ASN A 486 -8.84 8.73 -12.84
CA ASN A 486 -7.44 9.08 -12.96
C ASN A 486 -7.07 8.96 -14.44
N SER A 487 -7.02 10.10 -15.13
CA SER A 487 -6.70 10.17 -16.54
C SER A 487 -5.29 9.63 -16.85
N SER A 488 -4.46 9.25 -15.89
CA SER A 488 -3.08 8.81 -16.17
C SER A 488 -2.94 7.43 -16.84
N GLY A 489 -4.03 6.66 -17.04
CA GLY A 489 -3.91 5.30 -17.61
C GLY A 489 -3.01 4.37 -16.78
N GLU A 490 -2.75 4.75 -15.52
CA GLU A 490 -1.98 3.92 -14.60
C GLU A 490 -2.82 2.67 -14.32
N ARG A 491 -2.33 1.51 -14.77
CA ARG A 491 -2.84 0.16 -14.44
C ARG A 491 -2.99 -0.13 -12.93
N ARG A 492 -2.71 0.85 -12.06
CA ARG A 492 -2.62 0.73 -10.60
C ARG A 492 -3.56 1.69 -9.87
N SER A 493 -4.62 2.23 -10.47
CA SER A 493 -5.60 3.03 -9.74
C SER A 493 -7.01 2.69 -10.18
N ALA A 494 -7.92 2.48 -9.22
CA ALA A 494 -9.33 2.25 -9.50
C ALA A 494 -10.13 3.53 -9.78
N GLY A 495 -9.48 4.70 -9.75
CA GLY A 495 -10.14 6.00 -9.70
C GLY A 495 -10.42 6.44 -8.25
N ARG A 496 -11.17 7.54 -8.12
CA ARG A 496 -11.67 8.06 -6.85
C ARG A 496 -13.18 8.15 -6.91
N PHE A 497 -13.84 7.84 -5.80
CA PHE A 497 -15.28 7.76 -5.71
C PHE A 497 -15.77 8.60 -4.55
N LEU A 498 -16.84 9.35 -4.78
CA LEU A 498 -17.70 9.87 -3.71
C LEU A 498 -18.82 8.87 -3.50
N TYR A 499 -18.96 8.39 -2.27
CA TYR A 499 -20.00 7.48 -1.84
C TYR A 499 -21.02 8.19 -0.95
N CYS A 500 -22.26 7.69 -0.96
CA CYS A 500 -23.31 8.03 -0.02
C CYS A 500 -24.08 6.80 0.44
N ASN A 501 -24.58 6.77 1.67
CA ASN A 501 -25.51 5.73 2.13
C ASN A 501 -26.92 5.85 1.50
N LYS A 502 -27.20 6.95 0.80
CA LYS A 502 -28.46 7.18 0.08
C LYS A 502 -28.25 7.06 -1.43
N PRO A 503 -29.23 6.49 -2.15
CA PRO A 503 -29.20 6.49 -3.61
C PRO A 503 -29.41 7.92 -4.11
N THR A 504 -28.49 8.39 -4.94
CA THR A 504 -28.59 9.66 -5.67
C THR A 504 -28.24 9.38 -7.12
N ALA A 505 -28.77 10.16 -8.07
CA ALA A 505 -28.40 10.03 -9.48
C ALA A 505 -26.87 10.09 -9.62
N GLN A 506 -26.27 9.09 -10.27
CA GLN A 506 -24.83 9.08 -10.54
C GLN A 506 -24.48 10.21 -11.49
N ASN A 507 -23.66 11.15 -11.03
CA ASN A 507 -23.06 12.14 -11.89
C ASN A 507 -21.64 11.69 -12.24
N ASN A 508 -21.42 11.38 -13.52
CA ASN A 508 -20.08 11.16 -14.03
C ASN A 508 -19.35 12.51 -14.09
N ALA A 509 -18.57 12.82 -13.06
CA ALA A 509 -17.73 14.01 -13.02
C ALA A 509 -16.35 13.67 -13.62
N SER A 510 -16.08 14.14 -14.85
CA SER A 510 -14.72 14.07 -15.38
C SER A 510 -13.81 15.03 -14.60
N THR A 511 -12.94 14.51 -13.73
CA THR A 511 -11.74 15.28 -13.34
C THR A 511 -10.89 15.42 -14.60
N SER A 512 -10.92 16.59 -15.22
CA SER A 512 -9.73 17.07 -15.91
C SER A 512 -8.72 17.45 -14.84
N TYR A 513 -8.19 16.45 -14.13
CA TYR A 513 -6.92 16.64 -13.48
C TYR A 513 -5.97 16.88 -14.66
N SER A 514 -5.59 18.14 -14.87
CA SER A 514 -4.30 18.43 -15.48
C SER A 514 -3.27 17.91 -14.49
N SER A 515 -3.17 16.58 -14.38
CA SER A 515 -1.86 15.99 -14.20
C SER A 515 -1.03 16.71 -15.23
N TYR A 516 0.07 17.27 -14.79
CA TYR A 516 1.16 17.61 -15.67
C TYR A 516 1.52 16.27 -16.34
N ARG A 517 0.75 15.86 -17.37
CA ARG A 517 1.00 14.67 -18.16
C ARG A 517 2.22 15.06 -18.95
N ILE A 518 3.37 14.74 -18.37
CA ILE A 518 4.55 14.68 -19.17
C ILE A 518 4.34 13.44 -20.04
N GLU A 519 3.85 13.66 -21.27
CA GLU A 519 3.86 12.64 -22.29
C GLU A 519 5.32 12.26 -22.55
N CYS A 520 5.66 11.04 -22.14
CA CYS A 520 6.93 10.44 -22.55
C CYS A 520 6.73 9.95 -23.98
N ASN A 521 7.16 10.76 -24.94
CA ASN A 521 7.23 10.39 -26.36
C ASN A 521 8.60 9.78 -26.66
N GLU A 522 9.04 8.80 -25.88
CA GLU A 522 10.33 8.18 -26.09
C GLU A 522 10.27 7.07 -27.15
N ILE A 523 11.28 7.01 -28.01
CA ILE A 523 11.43 5.97 -29.02
C ILE A 523 12.26 4.84 -28.41
N VAL A 524 11.64 3.67 -28.24
CA VAL A 524 12.32 2.48 -27.73
C VAL A 524 13.26 1.94 -28.82
N PRO A 525 14.52 1.63 -28.52
CA PRO A 525 15.42 1.02 -29.49
C PRO A 525 15.00 -0.41 -29.83
N PRO A 526 15.29 -0.89 -31.06
CA PRO A 526 15.12 -2.29 -31.41
C PRO A 526 16.15 -3.15 -30.65
N ASP A 527 15.85 -4.45 -30.54
CA ASP A 527 16.64 -5.42 -29.77
C ASP A 527 18.07 -5.63 -30.32
N ASP A 528 18.26 -5.39 -31.62
CA ASP A 528 19.51 -5.56 -32.37
C ASP A 528 20.30 -4.25 -32.55
N LEU A 529 19.93 -3.17 -31.87
CA LEU A 529 20.61 -1.88 -31.99
C LEU A 529 22.10 -1.99 -31.58
N GLU A 530 22.98 -1.70 -32.54
CA GLU A 530 24.42 -1.56 -32.28
C GLU A 530 24.79 -0.17 -31.79
N ILE A 531 25.51 -0.10 -30.66
CA ILE A 531 25.94 1.15 -30.02
C ILE A 531 27.46 1.29 -30.17
N THR A 532 27.91 1.78 -31.32
CA THR A 532 29.34 1.84 -31.69
C THR A 532 29.84 3.25 -32.00
N ASP A 533 28.98 4.12 -32.52
CA ASP A 533 29.31 5.51 -32.82
C ASP A 533 29.10 6.43 -31.61
N ALA A 534 30.18 6.97 -31.06
CA ALA A 534 30.17 7.83 -29.88
C ALA A 534 29.51 9.20 -30.10
N SER A 535 29.41 9.67 -31.33
CA SER A 535 28.78 10.96 -31.66
C SER A 535 27.26 10.94 -31.42
N LYS A 536 26.66 9.74 -31.48
CA LYS A 536 25.22 9.51 -31.29
C LYS A 536 24.81 9.38 -29.82
N LEU A 537 25.75 9.16 -28.90
CA LEU A 537 25.45 9.02 -27.48
C LEU A 537 25.17 10.39 -26.85
N MET A 538 24.03 10.53 -26.17
CA MET A 538 23.64 11.78 -25.51
C MET A 538 23.23 11.53 -24.07
N ILE A 539 23.67 12.42 -23.17
CA ILE A 539 23.30 12.42 -21.76
C ILE A 539 22.60 13.74 -21.46
N GLU A 540 21.28 13.72 -21.36
CA GLU A 540 20.46 14.92 -21.25
C GLU A 540 19.94 15.08 -19.82
N ARG A 541 20.05 16.29 -19.29
CA ARG A 541 19.36 16.66 -18.05
C ARG A 541 17.89 16.88 -18.35
N VAL A 542 17.02 16.22 -17.59
CA VAL A 542 15.57 16.31 -17.75
C VAL A 542 14.89 16.86 -16.49
N ASN A 543 13.60 17.15 -16.60
CA ASN A 543 12.76 17.46 -15.44
C ASN A 543 12.55 16.18 -14.62
N PRO A 544 12.72 16.18 -13.27
CA PRO A 544 12.51 15.00 -12.46
C PRO A 544 11.22 14.19 -12.68
N PRO A 545 10.04 14.81 -12.94
CA PRO A 545 8.84 14.04 -13.21
C PRO A 545 8.91 13.27 -14.55
N LEU A 546 9.66 13.75 -15.57
CA LEU A 546 9.87 13.00 -16.82
C LEU A 546 10.63 11.70 -16.54
N LEU A 547 11.72 11.79 -15.78
CA LEU A 547 12.49 10.61 -15.39
C LEU A 547 11.63 9.67 -14.53
N HIS A 548 10.79 10.19 -13.64
CA HIS A 548 9.88 9.40 -12.81
C HIS A 548 8.87 8.60 -13.66
N CYS A 549 8.32 9.21 -14.71
CA CYS A 549 7.48 8.51 -15.68
C CYS A 549 8.23 7.37 -16.40
N LEU A 550 9.46 7.63 -16.85
CA LEU A 550 10.30 6.61 -17.49
C LEU A 550 10.68 5.48 -16.50
N GLN A 551 10.98 5.80 -15.24
CA GLN A 551 11.21 4.81 -14.18
C GLN A 551 10.00 3.88 -14.04
N LYS A 552 8.80 4.44 -13.89
CA LYS A 552 7.56 3.65 -13.79
C LYS A 552 7.33 2.74 -14.99
N LYS A 553 7.74 3.18 -16.19
CA LYS A 553 7.59 2.41 -17.43
C LYS A 553 8.60 1.26 -17.54
N TYR A 554 9.86 1.49 -17.18
CA TYR A 554 10.94 0.53 -17.44
C TYR A 554 11.36 -0.32 -16.22
N ILE A 555 11.20 0.19 -15.00
CA ILE A 555 11.54 -0.55 -13.78
C ILE A 555 10.38 -1.49 -13.43
N LYS A 556 10.53 -2.77 -13.81
CA LYS A 556 9.52 -3.81 -13.52
C LYS A 556 9.67 -4.48 -12.14
N LYS A 557 10.84 -4.33 -11.50
CA LYS A 557 11.26 -5.16 -10.35
C LYS A 557 11.27 -4.43 -8.99
N VAL A 558 10.74 -3.21 -8.93
CA VAL A 558 10.73 -2.39 -7.71
C VAL A 558 9.30 -1.90 -7.47
N ASP A 559 8.85 -1.95 -6.23
CA ASP A 559 7.47 -1.61 -5.85
C ASP A 559 7.19 -0.11 -5.98
N GLN A 560 8.20 0.73 -5.70
CA GLN A 560 8.08 2.18 -5.72
C GLN A 560 9.31 2.85 -6.37
N CYS A 561 9.04 3.78 -7.29
CA CYS A 561 10.03 4.66 -7.88
C CYS A 561 9.98 6.03 -7.17
N SER A 562 11.15 6.58 -6.85
CA SER A 562 11.27 7.87 -6.14
C SER A 562 11.70 8.98 -7.08
N VAL A 563 11.11 10.17 -6.90
CA VAL A 563 11.49 11.37 -7.67
C VAL A 563 12.90 11.80 -7.27
N CYS A 564 13.79 11.95 -8.26
CA CYS A 564 15.16 12.40 -8.06
C CYS A 564 15.24 13.94 -7.96
N GLN A 565 16.27 14.46 -7.30
CA GLN A 565 16.55 15.89 -7.33
C GLN A 565 17.28 16.31 -8.62
N PHE A 566 18.19 15.45 -9.09
CA PHE A 566 18.92 15.61 -10.34
C PHE A 566 18.60 14.43 -11.24
N ALA A 567 18.09 14.70 -12.45
CA ALA A 567 17.51 13.68 -13.32
C ALA A 567 18.12 13.74 -14.72
N PHE A 568 18.51 12.58 -15.26
CA PHE A 568 19.16 12.44 -16.55
C PHE A 568 18.58 11.29 -17.36
N VAL A 569 18.51 11.46 -18.68
CA VAL A 569 18.14 10.44 -19.66
C VAL A 569 19.33 10.19 -20.59
N VAL A 570 19.58 8.92 -20.90
CA VAL A 570 20.61 8.50 -21.85
C VAL A 570 19.94 8.12 -23.16
N LYS A 571 20.38 8.73 -24.26
CA LYS A 571 19.91 8.48 -25.61
C LYS A 571 21.03 8.04 -26.52
N TYR A 572 20.65 7.35 -27.59
CA TYR A 572 21.51 7.03 -28.72
C TYR A 572 20.77 7.38 -29.99
N ASP A 573 21.22 8.46 -30.66
CA ASP A 573 20.49 9.10 -31.74
C ASP A 573 19.04 9.40 -31.28
N LYS A 574 18.02 8.94 -32.00
CA LYS A 574 16.61 9.09 -31.63
C LYS A 574 16.15 8.18 -30.49
N TYR A 575 16.91 7.15 -30.14
CA TYR A 575 16.47 6.11 -29.22
C TYR A 575 16.77 6.45 -27.75
N THR A 576 15.83 6.15 -26.86
CA THR A 576 16.05 6.26 -25.41
C THR A 576 16.58 4.94 -24.88
N LEU A 577 17.77 4.96 -24.28
CA LEU A 577 18.43 3.77 -23.74
C LEU A 577 18.13 3.53 -22.26
N GLY A 578 17.84 4.59 -21.51
CA GLY A 578 17.64 4.51 -20.07
C GLY A 578 17.75 5.86 -19.38
N GLY A 579 17.91 5.83 -18.06
CA GLY A 579 18.04 7.04 -17.26
C GLY A 579 18.61 6.78 -15.88
N PHE A 580 19.06 7.85 -15.23
CA PHE A 580 19.64 7.82 -13.90
C PHE A 580 19.40 9.14 -13.16
N GLY A 581 19.50 9.10 -11.84
CA GLY A 581 19.24 10.29 -11.04
C GLY A 581 19.76 10.21 -9.62
N PHE A 582 19.98 11.39 -9.05
CA PHE A 582 20.61 11.59 -7.75
C PHE A 582 19.70 12.38 -6.81
N THR A 583 19.95 12.18 -5.52
CA THR A 583 19.47 13.04 -4.44
C THR A 583 20.63 13.36 -3.50
N LEU A 584 20.36 14.18 -2.48
CA LEU A 584 21.33 14.52 -1.45
C LEU A 584 21.86 13.25 -0.74
N PRO A 585 23.11 13.26 -0.28
CA PRO A 585 23.77 12.07 0.25
C PRO A 585 23.06 11.56 1.50
N GLN A 586 22.91 10.23 1.57
CA GLN A 586 22.33 9.51 2.72
C GLN A 586 23.41 8.88 3.63
N HIS A 587 24.65 8.77 3.14
CA HIS A 587 25.79 8.19 3.85
C HIS A 587 26.89 9.24 4.01
N LYS A 588 27.61 9.21 5.13
CA LYS A 588 28.79 10.06 5.37
C LYS A 588 29.89 9.71 4.37
N GLY A 589 30.65 10.72 3.92
CA GLY A 589 31.78 10.54 2.98
C GLY A 589 31.42 10.55 1.50
N TYR A 590 30.15 10.77 1.15
CA TYR A 590 29.66 10.80 -0.23
C TYR A 590 29.04 12.16 -0.57
N ASP A 591 29.15 12.57 -1.83
CA ASP A 591 28.59 13.83 -2.31
C ASP A 591 27.11 13.71 -2.67
N LEU A 592 26.70 12.55 -3.20
CA LEU A 592 25.35 12.29 -3.67
C LEU A 592 24.95 10.83 -3.42
N PHE A 593 23.64 10.62 -3.29
CA PHE A 593 23.03 9.29 -3.33
C PHE A 593 22.45 9.05 -4.73
N GLN A 594 22.92 8.03 -5.44
CA GLN A 594 22.32 7.59 -6.69
C GLN A 594 21.03 6.84 -6.36
N LEU A 595 19.91 7.53 -6.57
CA LEU A 595 18.59 7.06 -6.18
C LEU A 595 18.02 6.04 -7.18
N THR A 596 18.42 6.16 -8.44
CA THR A 596 17.88 5.37 -9.54
C THR A 596 18.91 5.26 -10.65
N ASP A 597 18.90 4.12 -11.33
CA ASP A 597 19.44 3.96 -12.66
C ASP A 597 18.83 2.72 -13.33
N PHE A 598 18.38 2.88 -14.57
CA PHE A 598 17.64 1.85 -15.31
C PHE A 598 17.93 1.95 -16.80
N CYS A 599 17.61 0.88 -17.52
CA CYS A 599 17.63 0.82 -18.98
C CYS A 599 16.26 0.42 -19.52
N THR A 600 16.05 0.62 -20.81
CA THR A 600 14.87 0.12 -21.51
C THR A 600 14.82 -1.41 -21.53
N ASN A 601 13.63 -1.99 -21.70
CA ASN A 601 13.38 -3.44 -21.59
C ASN A 601 13.62 -4.21 -22.91
N ASN A 602 14.66 -3.83 -23.65
CA ASN A 602 15.08 -4.50 -24.88
C ASN A 602 16.19 -5.53 -24.61
N ALA A 603 16.56 -6.29 -25.64
CA ALA A 603 17.59 -7.33 -25.57
C ALA A 603 19.03 -6.82 -25.78
N ILE A 604 19.28 -5.50 -25.78
CA ILE A 604 20.62 -4.95 -26.02
C ILE A 604 21.57 -5.41 -24.89
N PRO A 605 22.67 -6.12 -25.22
CA PRO A 605 23.52 -6.74 -24.22
C PRO A 605 24.17 -5.74 -23.26
N ARG A 606 24.13 -6.01 -21.95
CA ARG A 606 24.81 -5.20 -20.91
C ARG A 606 24.46 -3.70 -20.91
N LEU A 607 23.30 -3.31 -21.44
CA LEU A 607 22.86 -1.91 -21.52
C LEU A 607 22.92 -1.19 -20.15
N SER A 608 22.58 -1.89 -19.06
CA SER A 608 22.69 -1.35 -17.70
C SER A 608 24.10 -0.90 -17.32
N LYS A 609 25.16 -1.50 -17.88
CA LYS A 609 26.55 -1.06 -17.64
C LYS A 609 26.90 0.19 -18.43
N LEU A 610 26.38 0.34 -19.66
CA LEU A 610 26.53 1.58 -20.42
C LEU A 610 25.96 2.77 -19.64
N ILE A 611 24.78 2.60 -19.02
CA ILE A 611 24.18 3.63 -18.15
C ILE A 611 25.13 3.99 -17.00
N LEU A 612 25.75 3.02 -16.34
CA LEU A 612 26.74 3.29 -15.28
C LEU A 612 27.97 4.04 -15.80
N TYR A 613 28.47 3.73 -17.00
CA TYR A 613 29.57 4.49 -17.60
C TYR A 613 29.17 5.94 -17.93
N CYS A 614 27.94 6.15 -18.41
CA CYS A 614 27.39 7.48 -18.65
C CYS A 614 27.32 8.32 -17.35
N ILE A 615 26.92 7.69 -16.24
CA ILE A 615 26.93 8.33 -14.91
C ILE A 615 28.31 8.87 -14.56
N GLN A 616 29.37 8.11 -14.84
CA GLN A 616 30.74 8.46 -14.47
C GLN A 616 31.38 9.50 -15.41
N SER A 617 30.62 10.13 -16.30
CA SER A 617 31.15 11.13 -17.24
C SER A 617 31.48 12.47 -16.58
N VAL A 618 32.46 13.19 -17.16
CA VAL A 618 32.82 14.55 -16.75
C VAL A 618 31.65 15.53 -16.95
N GLY A 619 30.83 15.33 -17.98
CA GLY A 619 29.65 16.16 -18.24
C GLY A 619 28.65 16.15 -17.07
N VAL A 620 28.36 14.96 -16.53
CA VAL A 620 27.49 14.78 -15.36
C VAL A 620 28.12 15.40 -14.12
N GLN A 621 29.39 15.12 -13.86
CA GLN A 621 30.14 15.68 -12.72
C GLN A 621 30.10 17.21 -12.73
N ARG A 622 30.44 17.84 -13.86
CA ARG A 622 30.50 19.28 -14.02
C ARG A 622 29.14 19.93 -13.77
N TYR A 623 28.06 19.32 -14.25
CA TYR A 623 26.70 19.80 -13.99
C TYR A 623 26.37 19.78 -12.50
N LEU A 624 26.59 18.63 -11.86
CA LEU A 624 26.29 18.43 -10.44
C LEU A 624 27.12 19.37 -9.57
N SER A 625 28.42 19.49 -9.84
CA SER A 625 29.31 20.36 -9.08
C SER A 625 28.90 21.83 -9.13
N ARG A 626 28.52 22.33 -10.31
CA ARG A 626 27.99 23.69 -10.47
C ARG A 626 26.69 23.90 -9.68
N ARG A 627 25.79 22.91 -9.71
CA ARG A 627 24.49 23.02 -9.03
C ARG A 627 24.62 22.94 -7.52
N MET A 628 25.56 22.14 -7.04
CA MET A 628 25.87 21.94 -5.62
C MET A 628 26.83 22.99 -5.05
N ARG A 629 27.44 23.84 -5.89
CA ARG A 629 28.47 24.83 -5.53
C ARG A 629 29.66 24.21 -4.79
N LYS A 630 29.98 22.95 -5.10
CA LYS A 630 31.15 22.21 -4.62
C LYS A 630 31.53 21.14 -5.64
N LEU A 631 32.77 20.67 -5.64
CA LEU A 631 33.15 19.52 -6.44
C LEU A 631 32.36 18.28 -5.95
N CYS A 632 31.67 17.59 -6.86
CA CYS A 632 31.00 16.32 -6.60
C CYS A 632 31.79 15.19 -7.26
N GLU A 633 32.29 14.23 -6.49
CA GLU A 633 33.14 13.15 -7.00
C GLU A 633 32.59 11.78 -6.63
N LYS A 634 32.15 11.61 -5.37
CA LYS A 634 31.78 10.31 -4.83
C LYS A 634 30.28 10.14 -4.76
N VAL A 635 29.77 9.09 -5.39
CA VAL A 635 28.36 8.69 -5.31
C VAL A 635 28.23 7.30 -4.70
N ILE A 636 27.16 7.10 -3.95
CA ILE A 636 26.81 5.78 -3.42
C ILE A 636 25.44 5.33 -3.95
N SER A 637 25.34 4.06 -4.30
CA SER A 637 24.13 3.40 -4.79
C SER A 637 23.88 2.11 -3.99
N CYS A 638 22.62 1.75 -3.79
CA CYS A 638 22.24 0.50 -3.13
C CYS A 638 21.61 -0.47 -4.13
N ALA A 639 21.99 -1.74 -4.05
CA ALA A 639 21.41 -2.84 -4.80
C ALA A 639 20.69 -3.80 -3.84
N TYR A 640 19.36 -3.82 -3.89
CA TYR A 640 18.53 -4.71 -3.08
C TYR A 640 18.55 -6.12 -3.66
N THR A 641 19.33 -7.00 -3.04
CA THR A 641 19.49 -8.39 -3.49
C THR A 641 20.01 -9.26 -2.36
N HIS A 642 19.55 -10.52 -2.31
CA HIS A 642 20.11 -11.54 -1.43
C HIS A 642 21.37 -12.21 -2.01
N LYS A 643 21.73 -11.90 -3.26
CA LYS A 643 22.97 -12.40 -3.87
C LYS A 643 24.19 -11.69 -3.28
N PRO A 644 25.35 -12.36 -3.20
CA PRO A 644 26.55 -11.77 -2.61
C PRO A 644 27.11 -10.58 -3.43
N VAL A 645 26.74 -10.48 -4.72
CA VAL A 645 27.15 -9.41 -5.63
C VAL A 645 26.02 -9.06 -6.60
N SER A 646 25.93 -7.77 -6.97
CA SER A 646 25.11 -7.30 -8.09
C SER A 646 25.93 -7.31 -9.39
N MET A 647 25.49 -8.09 -10.37
CA MET A 647 26.16 -8.20 -11.68
C MET A 647 26.16 -6.89 -12.49
N LYS A 648 25.21 -6.00 -12.18
CA LYS A 648 25.09 -4.66 -12.77
C LYS A 648 26.27 -3.77 -12.36
N TYR A 649 26.49 -3.62 -11.05
CA TYR A 649 27.54 -2.75 -10.50
C TYR A 649 28.93 -3.40 -10.50
N ARG A 650 29.01 -4.74 -10.48
CA ARG A 650 30.29 -5.47 -10.46
C ARG A 650 31.19 -5.09 -11.64
N GLY A 651 32.41 -4.65 -11.31
CA GLY A 651 33.43 -4.25 -12.27
C GLY A 651 33.27 -2.85 -12.84
N VAL A 652 32.26 -2.10 -12.38
CA VAL A 652 32.08 -0.67 -12.70
C VAL A 652 32.20 0.15 -11.42
N TYR A 653 31.48 -0.23 -10.37
CA TYR A 653 31.53 0.39 -9.03
C TYR A 653 32.22 -0.53 -8.03
N LYS A 654 32.75 0.06 -6.96
CA LYS A 654 33.40 -0.65 -5.85
C LYS A 654 32.38 -0.99 -4.78
N LYS A 655 32.28 -2.27 -4.40
CA LYS A 655 31.41 -2.68 -3.28
C LYS A 655 31.99 -2.14 -1.97
N VAL A 656 31.15 -1.50 -1.14
CA VAL A 656 31.54 -0.93 0.16
C VAL A 656 30.95 -1.77 1.27
N LYS A 657 31.75 -2.65 1.88
CA LYS A 657 31.27 -3.65 2.85
C LYS A 657 30.63 -3.01 4.08
N GLU A 658 31.19 -1.91 4.58
CA GLU A 658 30.74 -1.17 5.78
C GLU A 658 29.33 -0.60 5.66
N HIS A 659 28.83 -0.41 4.43
CA HIS A 659 27.49 0.11 4.17
C HIS A 659 26.51 -0.96 3.68
N CYS A 660 26.95 -2.21 3.53
CA CYS A 660 26.07 -3.33 3.19
C CYS A 660 25.25 -3.75 4.41
N THR A 661 24.02 -4.19 4.17
CA THR A 661 23.14 -4.77 5.19
C THR A 661 22.66 -6.16 4.74
N SER A 662 21.91 -6.86 5.58
CA SER A 662 21.21 -8.09 5.18
C SER A 662 20.21 -7.88 4.04
N SER A 663 19.77 -6.63 3.81
CA SER A 663 18.71 -6.29 2.84
C SER A 663 19.25 -5.69 1.54
N TYR A 664 20.48 -5.16 1.52
CA TYR A 664 21.06 -4.57 0.32
C TYR A 664 22.59 -4.52 0.33
N LEU A 665 23.17 -4.43 -0.87
CA LEU A 665 24.59 -4.19 -1.10
C LEU A 665 24.85 -2.73 -1.47
N ALA A 666 25.86 -2.11 -0.87
CA ALA A 666 26.27 -0.74 -1.18
C ALA A 666 27.44 -0.71 -2.18
N TYR A 667 27.37 0.22 -3.14
CA TYR A 667 28.35 0.40 -4.19
C TYR A 667 28.74 1.88 -4.35
N GLU A 668 30.04 2.13 -4.36
CA GLU A 668 30.65 3.44 -4.61
C GLU A 668 31.00 3.59 -6.09
N GLY A 669 30.52 4.69 -6.67
CA GLY A 669 30.91 5.19 -7.98
C GLY A 669 31.70 6.48 -7.86
N ILE A 670 32.65 6.67 -8.77
CA ILE A 670 33.37 7.93 -8.94
C ILE A 670 32.87 8.61 -10.22
N LEU A 671 32.52 9.89 -10.12
CA LEU A 671 32.13 10.75 -11.23
C LEU A 671 33.37 11.36 -11.89
N GLY A 672 33.26 11.74 -13.16
CA GLY A 672 34.35 12.40 -13.88
C GLY A 672 35.46 11.47 -14.40
N ILE A 673 35.22 10.15 -14.42
CA ILE A 673 36.18 9.17 -14.96
C ILE A 673 36.29 9.24 -16.48
N TYR A 674 35.17 9.48 -17.18
CA TYR A 674 35.15 9.48 -18.64
C TYR A 674 35.01 10.91 -19.18
N PRO A 675 36.12 11.50 -19.66
CA PRO A 675 36.13 12.80 -20.34
C PRO A 675 35.17 12.92 -21.52
N THR A 676 35.05 11.85 -22.31
CA THR A 676 34.32 11.88 -23.60
C THR A 676 33.39 10.69 -23.79
N ASN A 677 32.40 10.85 -24.68
CA ASN A 677 31.54 9.74 -25.11
C ASN A 677 32.33 8.61 -25.79
N LYS A 678 33.46 8.93 -26.43
CA LYS A 678 34.31 7.94 -27.09
C LYS A 678 34.82 6.91 -26.09
N GLU A 679 35.34 7.36 -24.95
CA GLU A 679 35.84 6.46 -23.90
C GLU A 679 34.71 5.65 -23.26
N ILE A 680 33.51 6.24 -23.12
CA ILE A 680 32.32 5.52 -22.64
C ILE A 680 31.97 4.36 -23.58
N ILE A 681 31.92 4.62 -24.89
CA ILE A 681 31.62 3.59 -25.89
C ILE A 681 32.72 2.54 -25.97
N GLU A 682 34.00 2.93 -25.98
CA GLU A 682 35.13 1.99 -25.98
C GLU A 682 35.09 1.07 -24.74
N LYS A 683 34.80 1.62 -23.56
CA LYS A 683 34.64 0.85 -22.34
C LYS A 683 33.46 -0.11 -22.42
N TYR A 684 32.33 0.36 -22.96
CA TYR A 684 31.15 -0.47 -23.16
C TYR A 684 31.44 -1.62 -24.13
N GLN A 685 32.06 -1.35 -25.28
CA GLN A 685 32.46 -2.36 -26.27
C GLN A 685 33.44 -3.39 -25.67
N LYS A 686 34.41 -2.96 -24.87
CA LYS A 686 35.28 -3.89 -24.12
C LYS A 686 34.48 -4.75 -23.14
N SER A 687 33.46 -4.17 -22.49
CA SER A 687 32.59 -4.91 -21.59
C SER A 687 31.75 -5.97 -22.31
N LEU A 688 31.41 -5.79 -23.59
CA LEU A 688 30.71 -6.80 -24.39
C LEU A 688 31.62 -8.00 -24.70
N LYS A 689 32.90 -7.73 -25.02
CA LYS A 689 33.90 -8.76 -25.36
C LYS A 689 34.31 -9.63 -24.15
N ASN A 690 34.40 -9.04 -22.96
CA ASN A 690 34.74 -9.74 -21.72
C ASN A 690 33.55 -10.51 -21.10
N GLY A 691 32.73 -11.13 -21.95
CA GLY A 691 31.46 -11.73 -21.58
C GLY A 691 31.19 -13.12 -22.15
N LYS A 692 32.20 -13.78 -22.73
CA LYS A 692 32.22 -15.24 -22.77
C LYS A 692 32.55 -15.80 -21.39
#